data_AF-A0A9J7HN63-F1
#
_entry.id   AF-A0A9J7HN63-F1
#
_cell.length_a   1.000
_cell.length_b   1.000
_cell.length_c   1.000
_cell.angle_alpha   90.00
_cell.angle_beta   90.00
_cell.angle_gamma   90.00
#
_symmetry.space_group_name_H-M   'P 1'
#
loop_
_entity.id
_entity.type
_entity.pdbx_description
1 polymer ?
#
loop_
_entity_poly.entity_id
_entity_poly.type
_entity_poly.pdbx_seq_one_letter_code
_entity_poly.pdbx_strand_id
1 'polypeptide(L)'
;MLFYAGSVLLLIVLGSSTIESLSAQTCLQYAEDGNCDFYTECLEDKYSCGAKGYPVGYGHRYCNRFHIYYNDFNAEGKAWIDDVRKCLMKALVPIYKSNSYSCDEVKTLAFTSHPTCYTESGDRFCKVLWTNKLALLKVFEADDFLGEDSALAIEQILMTGLQCLCDYGLADEIHQIVDATSDVRTKVLDFTTQLWRDDPKEAIQSECEAKALQGDCDFYNCLERRHPCGLKGFASQEGRPLCERLKIKKGLFNAQGQAWVNDFTKCLTRSLLPKYRDESISCRHINNYGYQAQDSCFIDTGICDLEEDKQNEFALWYISDVVEDSRFHQELSTILCRCNKYEGGSRYKLKFSFEHGIYLKQKAPVMDETSPADLPCTGQGGQCQDYTVRTCLAGYETSKCGGNALRRCCLQCDSSCQADHLRWSAGDSSCSNAGGQCKMDSNFCHGQYQTGMCGGPAGRKCCTPGPGGSSSGSGNSGSTGTGSGNYGNIMNVDTTGASQTTANQDGLSYNGVPASQQLARNDLSRLNNYKSQIEEAAADKNMDPAVIAATISRESRAGNALDTNGYGDHGNGFGLMQVDKRYHTPVGGPYSTEHIKQGTQILIDTINCVKNRHSDWTAEMALKGGISGYNAGCGNVQTYAGMNVGTTGGDYANDVVARAQWLRGQGFGEGTSGSTCTVRPYSNTRFVGDPIHVEDGFRDSMDLINTAAAKCNVKVYITHSWRKVGEIIPGAIVTPSSRSNHFVGHAIDMNVQRPDGTLCNSSCLRGQSDSDATCFIGKVQAAGLTWGGVWSTPDPVHIDDRLNLNTAVYNTMVDSLQKACQHIPMT
;
A
#
# COMPACT_ATOMS: atom_id res chain seq x y z
N MET A 1 59.63 75.88 -23.66
CA MET A 1 58.63 74.95 -24.23
C MET A 1 57.89 74.33 -23.07
N LEU A 2 56.66 74.81 -22.78
CA LEU A 2 55.39 74.16 -23.13
C LEU A 2 55.14 72.87 -22.31
N PHE A 3 54.04 72.61 -21.62
CA PHE A 3 52.93 73.40 -21.05
C PHE A 3 52.09 72.37 -20.22
N TYR A 4 51.50 72.82 -19.11
CA TYR A 4 50.39 72.24 -18.33
C TYR A 4 50.53 70.88 -17.61
N ALA A 5 50.93 70.97 -16.33
CA ALA A 5 50.35 70.18 -15.25
C ALA A 5 49.00 70.80 -14.86
N GLY A 6 47.94 69.99 -14.77
CA GLY A 6 46.60 70.46 -14.38
C GLY A 6 45.62 69.32 -14.12
N SER A 7 45.25 69.19 -12.84
CA SER A 7 43.95 68.74 -12.33
C SER A 7 43.56 67.26 -12.47
N VAL A 8 43.95 66.43 -11.49
CA VAL A 8 43.04 65.39 -10.97
C VAL A 8 42.88 65.60 -9.47
N LEU A 9 41.62 65.85 -9.15
CA LEU A 9 41.04 66.13 -7.85
C LEU A 9 41.36 65.03 -6.84
N LEU A 10 41.70 65.46 -5.64
CA LEU A 10 41.63 64.70 -4.39
C LEU A 10 40.16 64.28 -4.16
N LEU A 11 39.75 63.13 -4.71
CA LEU A 11 38.51 62.46 -4.32
C LEU A 11 38.87 61.41 -3.28
N ILE A 12 38.64 61.82 -2.04
CA ILE A 12 38.44 60.99 -0.86
C ILE A 12 37.71 59.72 -1.29
N VAL A 13 38.28 58.58 -0.91
CA VAL A 13 37.65 57.26 -0.93
C VAL A 13 36.40 57.35 -0.05
N LEU A 14 35.28 57.75 -0.66
CA LEU A 14 33.96 57.28 -0.27
C LEU A 14 33.64 56.15 -1.23
N GLY A 15 34.34 55.02 -1.03
CA GLY A 15 33.72 53.75 -1.37
C GLY A 15 32.46 53.70 -0.55
N SER A 16 31.31 53.85 -1.20
CA SER A 16 30.01 53.57 -0.60
C SER A 16 29.96 52.08 -0.29
N SER A 17 30.63 51.66 0.78
CA SER A 17 30.16 50.54 1.57
C SER A 17 28.78 50.95 2.04
N THR A 18 27.74 50.42 1.40
CA THR A 18 26.39 50.42 1.94
C THR A 18 26.50 49.89 3.36
N ILE A 19 26.35 50.78 4.35
CA ILE A 19 26.29 50.37 5.75
C ILE A 19 24.95 49.64 5.88
N GLU A 20 24.97 48.32 5.73
CA GLU A 20 23.82 47.48 6.09
C GLU A 20 23.52 47.72 7.58
N SER A 21 22.24 47.84 7.94
CA SER A 21 21.86 48.06 9.34
C SER A 21 22.36 46.91 10.21
N LEU A 22 22.60 47.16 11.50
CA LEU A 22 23.06 46.12 12.43
C LEU A 22 22.14 44.87 12.39
N SER A 23 20.83 45.07 12.22
CA SER A 23 19.85 43.99 12.01
C SER A 23 20.01 43.23 10.70
N ALA A 24 20.30 43.91 9.58
CA ALA A 24 20.54 43.27 8.29
C ALA A 24 21.82 42.43 8.30
N GLN A 25 22.88 42.94 8.95
CA GLN A 25 24.13 42.21 9.14
C GLN A 25 23.92 40.94 9.97
N THR A 26 23.11 41.01 11.03
CA THR A 26 22.74 39.84 11.86
C THR A 26 21.97 38.79 11.05
N CYS A 27 21.02 39.21 10.21
CA CYS A 27 20.24 38.29 9.38
C CYS A 27 21.07 37.57 8.31
N LEU A 28 22.02 38.27 7.68
CA LEU A 28 22.95 37.63 6.76
C LEU A 28 23.88 36.65 7.49
N GLN A 29 24.30 36.99 8.72
CA GLN A 29 25.10 36.09 9.54
C GLN A 29 24.32 34.83 9.95
N TYR A 30 23.04 34.96 10.31
CA TYR A 30 22.20 33.79 10.60
C TYR A 30 22.10 32.85 9.39
N ALA A 31 21.96 33.38 8.17
CA ALA A 31 21.96 32.56 6.97
C ALA A 31 23.32 31.88 6.69
N GLU A 32 24.42 32.58 6.94
CA GLU A 32 25.78 32.02 6.79
C GLU A 32 26.06 30.88 7.77
N ASP A 33 25.58 31.01 9.01
CA ASP A 33 25.79 30.03 10.07
C ASP A 33 24.78 28.88 10.05
N GLY A 34 23.69 29.01 9.29
CA GLY A 34 22.58 28.06 9.31
C GLY A 34 21.71 28.19 10.57
N ASN A 35 21.67 29.37 11.21
CA ASN A 35 20.89 29.63 12.41
C ASN A 35 19.38 29.73 12.09
N CYS A 36 18.56 28.94 12.80
CA CYS A 36 17.12 28.86 12.57
C CYS A 36 16.39 30.19 12.81
N ASP A 37 16.96 31.09 13.61
CA ASP A 37 16.42 32.44 13.85
C ASP A 37 16.30 33.27 12.55
N PHE A 38 17.06 32.92 11.50
CA PHE A 38 16.89 33.52 10.16
C PHE A 38 15.44 33.46 9.66
N TYR A 39 14.72 32.39 9.98
CA TYR A 39 13.35 32.24 9.52
C TYR A 39 12.36 33.13 10.29
N THR A 40 12.46 33.18 11.62
CA THR A 40 11.50 33.90 12.49
C THR A 40 11.86 35.36 12.71
N GLU A 41 13.14 35.70 12.85
CA GLU A 41 13.60 37.06 13.15
C GLU A 41 13.92 37.88 11.90
N CYS A 42 14.08 37.22 10.73
CA CYS A 42 14.44 37.91 9.49
C CYS A 42 13.40 37.76 8.39
N LEU A 43 13.09 36.53 7.96
CA LEU A 43 12.12 36.33 6.88
C LEU A 43 10.68 36.61 7.32
N GLU A 44 10.28 36.14 8.51
CA GLU A 44 8.94 36.40 9.04
C GLU A 44 8.74 37.86 9.44
N ASP A 45 9.72 38.51 10.10
CA ASP A 45 9.67 39.95 10.39
C ASP A 45 9.48 40.77 9.10
N LYS A 46 10.17 40.36 8.03
CA LYS A 46 10.16 41.06 6.76
C LYS A 46 8.89 40.88 5.94
N TYR A 47 8.37 39.65 5.86
CA TYR A 47 7.26 39.30 4.97
C TYR A 47 5.94 39.02 5.69
N SER A 48 5.96 38.82 7.01
CA SER A 48 4.79 38.61 7.88
C SER A 48 3.81 37.56 7.35
N CYS A 49 4.31 36.38 6.98
CA CYS A 49 3.52 35.33 6.34
C CYS A 49 2.66 34.51 7.31
N GLY A 50 2.82 34.73 8.61
CA GLY A 50 2.05 34.11 9.68
C GLY A 50 2.48 32.69 10.00
N ALA A 51 1.87 32.11 11.04
CA ALA A 51 2.23 30.80 11.59
C ALA A 51 2.13 29.63 10.59
N LYS A 52 1.34 29.78 9.52
CA LYS A 52 1.20 28.80 8.43
C LYS A 52 2.07 29.12 7.21
N GLY A 53 2.68 30.31 7.17
CA GLY A 53 3.57 30.73 6.10
C GLY A 53 4.89 29.98 6.13
N TYR A 54 5.58 29.94 5.00
CA TYR A 54 6.82 29.16 4.85
C TYR A 54 7.89 29.45 5.92
N PRO A 55 8.20 30.72 6.29
CA PRO A 55 9.25 30.98 7.28
C PRO A 55 8.99 30.29 8.62
N VAL A 56 7.78 30.42 9.18
CA VAL A 56 7.46 29.85 10.51
C VAL A 56 6.97 28.41 10.41
N GLY A 57 5.98 28.16 9.56
CA GLY A 57 5.26 26.89 9.47
C GLY A 57 6.09 25.74 8.90
N TYR A 58 7.15 26.07 8.14
CA TYR A 58 8.01 25.07 7.50
C TYR A 58 9.50 25.28 7.81
N GLY A 59 10.10 26.38 7.34
CA GLY A 59 11.54 26.64 7.43
C GLY A 59 12.09 26.55 8.86
N HIS A 60 11.53 27.35 9.77
CA HIS A 60 11.90 27.36 11.19
C HIS A 60 11.60 26.02 11.86
N ARG A 61 10.41 25.46 11.60
CA ARG A 61 9.96 24.19 12.18
C ARG A 61 10.96 23.07 11.90
N TYR A 62 11.33 22.84 10.64
CA TYR A 62 12.27 21.76 10.30
C TYR A 62 13.70 22.08 10.66
N CYS A 63 14.14 23.34 10.53
CA CYS A 63 15.46 23.74 11.01
C CYS A 63 15.65 23.37 12.48
N ASN A 64 14.67 23.67 13.33
CA ASN A 64 14.72 23.32 14.75
C ASN A 64 14.59 21.82 15.01
N ARG A 65 13.79 21.08 14.25
CA ARG A 65 13.70 19.62 14.41
C ARG A 65 15.04 18.95 14.09
N PHE A 66 15.70 19.36 13.01
CA PHE A 66 17.05 18.90 12.71
C PHE A 66 18.05 19.28 13.80
N HIS A 67 17.87 20.42 14.46
CA HIS A 67 18.68 20.79 15.63
C HIS A 67 18.39 19.90 16.86
N ILE A 68 17.12 19.63 17.17
CA ILE A 68 16.70 18.78 18.31
C ILE A 68 17.25 17.37 18.19
N TYR A 69 17.12 16.77 17.00
CA TYR A 69 17.57 15.39 16.75
C TYR A 69 19.01 15.31 16.24
N TYR A 70 19.75 16.41 16.17
CA TYR A 70 21.11 16.47 15.60
C TYR A 70 22.05 15.41 16.19
N ASN A 71 21.93 15.14 17.50
CA ASN A 71 22.78 14.16 18.18
C ASN A 71 22.43 12.69 17.88
N ASP A 72 21.26 12.43 17.32
CA ASP A 72 20.85 11.09 16.87
C ASP A 72 21.48 10.71 15.53
N PHE A 73 22.08 11.67 14.82
CA PHE A 73 22.81 11.44 13.57
C PHE A 73 24.27 11.04 13.83
N ASN A 74 24.80 10.20 12.95
CA ASN A 74 26.22 9.89 12.85
C ASN A 74 27.03 11.09 12.33
N ALA A 75 28.36 10.98 12.29
CA ALA A 75 29.23 12.08 11.90
C ALA A 75 28.94 12.61 10.48
N GLU A 76 28.63 11.70 9.55
CA GLU A 76 28.26 12.03 8.18
C GLU A 76 26.92 12.78 8.10
N GLY A 77 25.93 12.33 8.88
CA GLY A 77 24.61 12.94 8.97
C GLY A 77 24.67 14.35 9.58
N LYS A 78 25.50 14.52 10.61
CA LYS A 78 25.75 15.83 11.23
C LYS A 78 26.37 16.83 10.25
N ALA A 79 27.41 16.41 9.54
CA ALA A 79 28.04 17.22 8.50
C ALA A 79 27.04 17.63 7.41
N TRP A 80 26.19 16.69 6.99
CA TRP A 80 25.15 16.97 6.00
C TRP A 80 24.08 17.95 6.51
N ILE A 81 23.60 17.81 7.76
CA ILE A 81 22.65 18.76 8.36
C ILE A 81 23.23 20.17 8.37
N ASP A 82 24.51 20.32 8.75
CA ASP A 82 25.17 21.62 8.81
C ASP A 82 25.31 22.26 7.41
N ASP A 83 25.65 21.46 6.40
CA ASP A 83 25.77 21.92 5.01
C ASP A 83 24.40 22.33 4.43
N VAL A 84 23.36 21.51 4.63
CA VAL A 84 22.01 21.76 4.09
C VAL A 84 21.38 22.99 4.73
N ARG A 85 21.46 23.16 6.05
CA ARG A 85 20.88 24.33 6.73
C ARG A 85 21.48 25.63 6.21
N LYS A 86 22.81 25.67 6.04
CA LYS A 86 23.51 26.83 5.47
C LYS A 86 23.10 27.06 4.02
N CYS A 87 23.07 26.00 3.20
CA CYS A 87 22.69 26.13 1.80
C CYS A 87 21.26 26.69 1.64
N LEU A 88 20.29 26.14 2.36
CA LEU A 88 18.89 26.55 2.28
C LEU A 88 18.72 28.03 2.67
N MET A 89 19.35 28.46 3.76
CA MET A 89 19.24 29.85 4.20
C MET A 89 19.98 30.81 3.26
N LYS A 90 21.15 30.43 2.74
CA LYS A 90 21.87 31.21 1.72
C LYS A 90 21.08 31.36 0.43
N ALA A 91 20.40 30.31 -0.02
CA ALA A 91 19.52 30.36 -1.19
C ALA A 91 18.37 31.37 -1.03
N LEU A 92 17.98 31.68 0.22
CA LEU A 92 16.95 32.66 0.54
C LEU A 92 17.50 34.08 0.78
N VAL A 93 18.82 34.28 0.84
CA VAL A 93 19.41 35.61 1.00
C VAL A 93 19.00 36.59 -0.12
N PRO A 94 18.95 36.20 -1.41
CA PRO A 94 18.44 37.09 -2.46
C PRO A 94 16.99 37.54 -2.23
N ILE A 95 16.15 36.65 -1.69
CA ILE A 95 14.75 36.97 -1.32
C ILE A 95 14.75 37.90 -0.12
N TYR A 96 15.57 37.62 0.91
CA TYR A 96 15.71 38.50 2.06
C TYR A 96 16.23 39.90 1.68
N LYS A 97 17.09 40.05 0.67
CA LYS A 97 17.57 41.37 0.20
C LYS A 97 16.52 42.15 -0.59
N SER A 98 15.49 41.48 -1.10
CA SER A 98 14.36 42.10 -1.80
C SER A 98 13.21 42.44 -0.84
N ASN A 99 12.27 43.30 -1.26
CA ASN A 99 11.01 43.61 -0.55
C ASN A 99 9.77 43.26 -1.39
N SER A 100 9.94 42.60 -2.54
CA SER A 100 8.92 42.58 -3.61
C SER A 100 8.19 41.25 -3.79
N TYR A 101 8.36 40.29 -2.88
CA TYR A 101 7.75 38.96 -3.00
C TYR A 101 6.54 38.81 -2.09
N SER A 102 5.51 38.14 -2.59
CA SER A 102 4.38 37.64 -1.79
C SER A 102 4.78 36.37 -1.02
N CYS A 103 4.00 36.00 0.00
CA CYS A 103 4.26 34.80 0.79
C CYS A 103 4.21 33.50 -0.03
N ASP A 104 3.37 33.43 -1.06
CA ASP A 104 3.31 32.28 -1.97
C ASP A 104 4.54 32.19 -2.88
N GLU A 105 5.08 33.33 -3.31
CA GLU A 105 6.33 33.38 -4.08
C GLU A 105 7.54 33.05 -3.22
N VAL A 106 7.62 33.61 -2.00
CA VAL A 106 8.67 33.27 -1.01
C VAL A 106 8.69 31.76 -0.77
N LYS A 107 7.52 31.17 -0.56
CA LYS A 107 7.34 29.74 -0.36
C LYS A 107 7.75 28.91 -1.57
N THR A 108 7.29 29.28 -2.77
CA THR A 108 7.61 28.57 -4.02
C THR A 108 9.11 28.59 -4.31
N LEU A 109 9.73 29.77 -4.21
CA LEU A 109 11.17 29.92 -4.42
C LEU A 109 11.98 29.19 -3.35
N ALA A 110 11.50 29.18 -2.10
CA ALA A 110 12.15 28.43 -1.04
C ALA A 110 12.12 26.92 -1.27
N PHE A 111 10.99 26.36 -1.68
CA PHE A 111 10.94 24.93 -2.01
C PHE A 111 11.82 24.57 -3.21
N THR A 112 11.98 25.48 -4.17
CA THR A 112 12.82 25.26 -5.35
C THR A 112 14.30 25.06 -5.00
N SER A 113 14.79 25.61 -3.88
CA SER A 113 16.19 25.41 -3.46
C SER A 113 16.46 24.09 -2.75
N HIS A 114 15.43 23.33 -2.34
CA HIS A 114 15.61 22.12 -1.54
C HIS A 114 16.32 21.00 -2.29
N PRO A 115 15.91 20.60 -3.52
CA PRO A 115 16.57 19.51 -4.21
C PRO A 115 18.08 19.77 -4.35
N THR A 116 18.42 20.95 -4.85
CA THR A 116 19.80 21.42 -5.00
C THR A 116 20.57 21.40 -3.68
N CYS A 117 20.04 21.98 -2.60
CA CYS A 117 20.77 22.00 -1.32
C CYS A 117 20.98 20.63 -0.70
N TYR A 118 20.03 19.70 -0.91
CA TYR A 118 20.13 18.34 -0.43
C TYR A 118 21.16 17.54 -1.25
N THR A 119 21.27 17.77 -2.57
CA THR A 119 22.15 17.00 -3.47
C THR A 119 23.52 17.61 -3.75
N GLU A 120 23.65 18.94 -3.79
CA GLU A 120 24.91 19.64 -4.11
C GLU A 120 25.87 19.73 -2.92
N SER A 121 25.41 19.33 -1.73
CA SER A 121 26.30 18.97 -0.62
C SER A 121 27.10 17.68 -0.91
N GLY A 122 26.98 17.11 -2.13
CA GLY A 122 27.64 15.93 -2.68
C GLY A 122 26.74 14.68 -2.65
N ASP A 123 27.27 13.49 -3.00
CA ASP A 123 26.62 12.16 -2.82
C ASP A 123 26.20 11.84 -1.35
N ARG A 124 26.34 12.84 -0.46
CA ARG A 124 26.11 12.79 0.97
C ARG A 124 24.65 12.55 1.32
N PHE A 125 23.66 13.14 0.64
CA PHE A 125 22.26 12.87 0.99
C PHE A 125 21.87 11.42 0.74
N CYS A 126 22.22 10.87 -0.44
CA CYS A 126 21.97 9.47 -0.76
C CYS A 126 22.61 8.55 0.30
N LYS A 127 23.82 8.87 0.77
CA LYS A 127 24.52 8.12 1.82
C LYS A 127 23.93 8.31 3.22
N VAL A 128 23.57 9.55 3.59
CA VAL A 128 23.05 9.94 4.90
C VAL A 128 21.65 9.38 5.14
N LEU A 129 20.81 9.30 4.11
CA LEU A 129 19.49 8.67 4.16
C LEU A 129 19.59 7.24 4.70
N TRP A 130 20.56 6.47 4.21
CA TRP A 130 20.75 5.07 4.62
C TRP A 130 21.39 4.92 5.99
N THR A 131 22.42 5.73 6.30
CA THR A 131 23.16 5.59 7.56
C THR A 131 22.47 6.24 8.75
N ASN A 132 21.49 7.12 8.53
CA ASN A 132 20.79 7.90 9.58
C ASN A 132 19.26 7.75 9.57
N LYS A 133 18.73 6.70 8.93
CA LYS A 133 17.28 6.49 8.73
C LYS A 133 16.42 6.68 9.99
N LEU A 134 16.87 6.19 11.14
CA LEU A 134 16.12 6.30 12.40
C LEU A 134 16.10 7.71 12.97
N ALA A 135 17.15 8.50 12.73
CA ALA A 135 17.21 9.89 13.16
C ALA A 135 16.37 10.79 12.23
N LEU A 136 16.41 10.52 10.91
CA LEU A 136 15.55 11.20 9.92
C LEU A 136 14.06 10.96 10.20
N LEU A 137 13.65 9.74 10.57
CA LEU A 137 12.26 9.42 10.94
C LEU A 137 11.77 10.15 12.19
N LYS A 138 12.66 10.67 13.05
CA LYS A 138 12.27 11.53 14.17
C LYS A 138 12.13 12.98 13.74
N VAL A 139 12.89 13.40 12.73
CA VAL A 139 12.81 14.76 12.17
C VAL A 139 11.55 14.98 11.36
N PHE A 140 10.97 13.96 10.73
CA PHE A 140 9.73 14.07 9.96
C PHE A 140 8.58 13.32 10.66
N GLU A 141 7.52 14.02 11.07
CA GLU A 141 6.32 13.43 11.70
C GLU A 141 5.29 12.97 10.67
N ALA A 142 4.37 12.07 11.02
CA ALA A 142 3.30 11.63 10.11
C ALA A 142 2.37 12.79 9.68
N ASP A 143 2.14 13.76 10.57
CA ASP A 143 1.30 14.94 10.31
C ASP A 143 1.95 15.91 9.30
N ASP A 144 3.26 15.78 9.09
CA ASP A 144 4.00 16.51 8.07
C ASP A 144 3.70 16.03 6.65
N PHE A 145 3.07 14.88 6.49
CA PHE A 145 2.63 14.37 5.20
C PHE A 145 1.18 14.78 4.88
N LEU A 146 0.50 15.46 5.82
CA LEU A 146 -0.94 15.77 5.76
C LEU A 146 -1.23 17.26 5.50
N GLY A 147 -0.22 18.13 5.44
CA GLY A 147 -0.35 19.53 5.03
C GLY A 147 -0.10 19.74 3.54
N GLU A 148 -0.95 20.55 2.87
CA GLU A 148 -0.94 20.82 1.41
C GLU A 148 0.47 21.17 0.86
N ASP A 149 1.29 21.83 1.67
CA ASP A 149 2.61 22.35 1.29
C ASP A 149 3.76 21.38 1.58
N SER A 150 3.53 20.45 2.51
CA SER A 150 4.55 19.52 2.98
C SER A 150 4.61 18.26 2.08
N ALA A 151 3.51 17.93 1.41
CA ALA A 151 3.43 16.85 0.42
C ALA A 151 4.35 17.08 -0.80
N LEU A 152 4.45 18.32 -1.30
CA LEU A 152 5.31 18.68 -2.45
C LEU A 152 6.80 18.58 -2.15
N ALA A 153 7.22 18.99 -0.95
CA ALA A 153 8.61 18.89 -0.52
C ALA A 153 9.03 17.44 -0.29
N ILE A 154 8.12 16.62 0.24
CA ILE A 154 8.30 15.19 0.46
C ILE A 154 8.31 14.43 -0.88
N GLU A 155 7.46 14.80 -1.85
CA GLU A 155 7.48 14.28 -3.23
C GLU A 155 8.84 14.54 -3.87
N GLN A 156 9.39 15.75 -3.75
CA GLN A 156 10.73 16.09 -4.28
C GLN A 156 11.86 15.32 -3.58
N ILE A 157 11.77 15.12 -2.26
CA ILE A 157 12.75 14.33 -1.49
C ILE A 157 12.71 12.85 -1.91
N LEU A 158 11.52 12.29 -2.16
CA LEU A 158 11.34 10.91 -2.63
C LEU A 158 11.81 10.72 -4.07
N MET A 159 11.51 11.67 -4.97
CA MET A 159 11.98 11.67 -6.36
C MET A 159 13.50 11.82 -6.47
N THR A 160 14.12 12.62 -5.59
CA THR A 160 15.57 12.74 -5.47
C THR A 160 16.21 11.44 -4.94
N GLY A 161 15.57 10.78 -3.97
CA GLY A 161 15.96 9.45 -3.49
C GLY A 161 15.87 8.35 -4.55
N LEU A 162 14.89 8.42 -5.46
CA LEU A 162 14.73 7.53 -6.61
C LEU A 162 15.85 7.69 -7.64
N GLN A 163 16.29 8.94 -7.90
CA GLN A 163 17.44 9.22 -8.77
C GLN A 163 18.74 8.63 -8.21
N CYS A 164 18.97 8.70 -6.88
CA CYS A 164 20.11 8.09 -6.20
C CYS A 164 20.19 6.56 -6.39
N LEU A 165 19.06 5.86 -6.50
CA LEU A 165 19.00 4.39 -6.64
C LEU A 165 19.43 3.91 -8.04
N CYS A 166 19.15 4.70 -9.09
CA CYS A 166 19.51 4.39 -10.47
C CYS A 166 21.04 4.31 -10.68
N ASP A 167 21.84 5.06 -9.91
CA ASP A 167 23.30 5.09 -10.05
C ASP A 167 24.04 3.94 -9.33
N TYR A 168 23.48 3.37 -8.25
CA TYR A 168 24.15 2.35 -7.42
C TYR A 168 23.83 0.86 -7.75
N GLY A 169 22.88 0.55 -8.65
CA GLY A 169 22.78 -0.81 -9.24
C GLY A 169 22.01 -1.89 -8.46
N LEU A 170 21.20 -1.51 -7.47
CA LEU A 170 20.36 -2.43 -6.69
C LEU A 170 18.93 -2.51 -7.27
N ALA A 171 18.71 -3.31 -8.32
CA ALA A 171 17.42 -3.29 -9.04
C ALA A 171 16.25 -4.03 -8.38
N ASP A 172 16.46 -4.80 -7.29
CA ASP A 172 15.36 -5.53 -6.63
C ASP A 172 14.59 -4.63 -5.63
N GLU A 173 15.20 -3.53 -5.18
CA GLU A 173 14.59 -2.54 -4.28
C GLU A 173 13.87 -1.41 -5.03
N ILE A 174 14.07 -1.28 -6.34
CA ILE A 174 13.51 -0.21 -7.18
C ILE A 174 11.98 -0.32 -7.29
N HIS A 175 11.41 -1.53 -7.32
CA HIS A 175 9.96 -1.74 -7.46
C HIS A 175 9.21 -1.29 -6.20
N GLN A 176 9.72 -1.60 -5.01
CA GLN A 176 9.06 -1.27 -3.73
C GLN A 176 9.00 0.24 -3.47
N ILE A 177 9.99 1.00 -3.92
CA ILE A 177 10.09 2.45 -3.70
C ILE A 177 9.24 3.23 -4.71
N VAL A 178 9.16 2.73 -5.95
CA VAL A 178 8.20 3.18 -6.97
C VAL A 178 6.74 2.92 -6.51
N ASP A 179 6.48 1.74 -5.96
CA ASP A 179 5.15 1.38 -5.47
C ASP A 179 4.77 2.22 -4.23
N ALA A 180 5.74 2.52 -3.34
CA ALA A 180 5.55 3.41 -2.21
C ALA A 180 5.30 4.88 -2.63
N THR A 181 5.94 5.36 -3.70
CA THR A 181 5.66 6.69 -4.26
C THR A 181 4.30 6.74 -4.96
N SER A 182 3.90 5.67 -5.65
CA SER A 182 2.54 5.54 -6.20
C SER A 182 1.47 5.52 -5.10
N ASP A 183 1.71 4.85 -3.98
CA ASP A 183 0.77 4.74 -2.85
C ASP A 183 0.62 6.07 -2.08
N VAL A 184 1.71 6.81 -1.87
CA VAL A 184 1.66 8.19 -1.34
C VAL A 184 0.93 9.13 -2.31
N ARG A 185 1.18 9.00 -3.63
CA ARG A 185 0.51 9.77 -4.69
C ARG A 185 -1.00 9.47 -4.73
N THR A 186 -1.41 8.20 -4.57
CA THR A 186 -2.83 7.78 -4.51
C THR A 186 -3.52 8.24 -3.22
N LYS A 187 -2.84 8.25 -2.07
CA LYS A 187 -3.38 8.78 -0.80
C LYS A 187 -3.58 10.30 -0.83
N VAL A 188 -2.67 11.03 -1.48
CA VAL A 188 -2.82 12.47 -1.79
C VAL A 188 -3.97 12.71 -2.79
N LEU A 189 -4.17 11.77 -3.72
CA LEU A 189 -5.30 11.76 -4.67
C LEU A 189 -6.65 11.61 -3.96
N ASP A 190 -6.77 10.64 -3.05
CA ASP A 190 -8.01 10.33 -2.31
C ASP A 190 -8.42 11.44 -1.33
N PHE A 191 -7.45 12.16 -0.76
CA PHE A 191 -7.73 13.31 0.12
C PHE A 191 -8.29 14.51 -0.65
N THR A 192 -7.90 14.72 -1.91
CA THR A 192 -8.26 15.91 -2.69
C THR A 192 -9.50 15.74 -3.58
N THR A 193 -9.96 14.51 -3.81
CA THR A 193 -11.13 14.17 -4.67
C THR A 193 -12.50 14.51 -4.05
N GLN A 194 -12.57 14.77 -2.75
CA GLN A 194 -13.85 14.98 -2.07
C GLN A 194 -14.27 16.45 -1.93
N LEU A 195 -13.39 17.40 -2.26
CA LEU A 195 -13.60 18.82 -1.96
C LEU A 195 -13.80 19.74 -3.18
N TRP A 196 -13.43 19.31 -4.40
CA TRP A 196 -13.53 20.13 -5.61
C TRP A 196 -13.87 19.26 -6.81
N ARG A 197 -15.12 19.33 -7.27
CA ARG A 197 -15.64 18.59 -8.43
C ARG A 197 -16.31 19.58 -9.37
N ASP A 198 -15.91 19.57 -10.63
CA ASP A 198 -16.48 20.43 -11.66
C ASP A 198 -17.36 19.60 -12.60
N ASP A 199 -18.50 20.18 -12.99
CA ASP A 199 -19.37 19.61 -14.01
C ASP A 199 -18.76 19.79 -15.41
N PRO A 200 -18.92 18.81 -16.32
CA PRO A 200 -18.40 18.87 -17.68
C PRO A 200 -19.01 20.04 -18.45
N LYS A 201 -18.19 20.69 -19.28
CA LYS A 201 -18.62 21.84 -20.11
C LYS A 201 -19.23 21.45 -21.45
N GLU A 202 -18.94 20.24 -21.94
CA GLU A 202 -19.50 19.70 -23.19
C GLU A 202 -19.99 18.27 -22.97
N ALA A 203 -21.02 17.83 -23.70
CA ALA A 203 -21.46 16.44 -23.70
C ALA A 203 -20.42 15.50 -24.33
N ILE A 204 -20.51 14.20 -24.04
CA ILE A 204 -19.68 13.18 -24.69
C ILE A 204 -19.94 13.19 -26.20
N GLN A 205 -18.87 13.27 -26.98
CA GLN A 205 -18.89 13.28 -28.44
C GLN A 205 -18.28 11.98 -28.97
N SER A 206 -19.03 11.24 -29.79
CA SER A 206 -18.57 9.97 -30.38
C SER A 206 -17.30 10.14 -31.24
N GLU A 207 -17.13 11.29 -31.89
CA GLU A 207 -15.89 11.64 -32.60
C GLU A 207 -14.68 11.73 -31.67
N CYS A 208 -14.85 12.25 -30.45
CA CYS A 208 -13.79 12.34 -29.46
C CYS A 208 -13.39 10.97 -28.91
N GLU A 209 -14.37 10.07 -28.73
CA GLU A 209 -14.08 8.69 -28.37
C GLU A 209 -13.33 7.96 -29.51
N ALA A 210 -13.73 8.18 -30.76
CA ALA A 210 -13.03 7.63 -31.92
C ALA A 210 -11.58 8.15 -32.02
N LYS A 211 -11.36 9.44 -31.76
CA LYS A 211 -10.02 10.05 -31.67
C LYS A 211 -9.16 9.39 -30.60
N ALA A 212 -9.72 9.17 -29.40
CA ALA A 212 -9.03 8.44 -28.33
C ALA A 212 -8.59 7.03 -28.79
N LEU A 213 -9.48 6.29 -29.45
CA LEU A 213 -9.21 4.92 -29.86
C LEU A 213 -8.14 4.82 -30.94
N GLN A 214 -8.03 5.83 -31.78
CA GLN A 214 -7.07 5.88 -32.88
C GLN A 214 -5.70 6.41 -32.46
N GLY A 215 -5.55 6.90 -31.23
CA GLY A 215 -4.34 7.61 -30.82
C GLY A 215 -4.24 9.00 -31.43
N ASP A 216 -5.37 9.61 -31.82
CA ASP A 216 -5.40 10.95 -32.41
C ASP A 216 -5.10 12.02 -31.35
N CYS A 217 -4.14 12.89 -31.62
CA CYS A 217 -3.70 13.92 -30.68
C CYS A 217 -4.76 15.01 -30.49
N ASP A 218 -5.73 15.11 -31.39
CA ASP A 218 -6.89 15.98 -31.17
C ASP A 218 -7.80 15.52 -30.03
N PHE A 219 -7.66 14.27 -29.55
CA PHE A 219 -8.38 13.81 -28.37
C PHE A 219 -8.10 14.69 -27.14
N TYR A 220 -6.89 15.20 -26.97
CA TYR A 220 -6.56 16.07 -25.85
C TYR A 220 -7.35 17.38 -25.89
N ASN A 221 -7.70 17.89 -27.08
CA ASN A 221 -8.61 19.04 -27.21
C ASN A 221 -10.04 18.67 -26.80
N CYS A 222 -10.48 17.44 -27.09
CA CYS A 222 -11.76 16.96 -26.58
C CYS A 222 -11.78 16.87 -25.06
N LEU A 223 -10.69 16.36 -24.46
CA LEU A 223 -10.53 16.28 -23.02
C LEU A 223 -10.55 17.67 -22.38
N GLU A 224 -9.78 18.61 -22.92
CA GLU A 224 -9.71 20.00 -22.44
C GLU A 224 -11.03 20.76 -22.63
N ARG A 225 -11.77 20.54 -23.74
CA ARG A 225 -13.08 21.18 -23.95
C ARG A 225 -14.14 20.67 -22.98
N ARG A 226 -14.18 19.36 -22.73
CA ARG A 226 -15.16 18.77 -21.80
C ARG A 226 -14.80 19.06 -20.35
N HIS A 227 -13.51 18.99 -20.00
CA HIS A 227 -12.98 19.22 -18.66
C HIS A 227 -11.81 20.23 -18.69
N PRO A 228 -12.10 21.54 -18.66
CA PRO A 228 -11.07 22.57 -18.85
C PRO A 228 -10.12 22.72 -17.66
N CYS A 229 -8.83 22.48 -17.90
CA CYS A 229 -7.74 22.57 -16.94
C CYS A 229 -6.72 23.67 -17.26
N GLY A 230 -6.91 24.35 -18.38
CA GLY A 230 -6.12 25.49 -18.82
C GLY A 230 -4.76 25.08 -19.39
N LEU A 231 -3.98 26.09 -19.75
CA LEU A 231 -2.69 25.92 -20.44
C LEU A 231 -1.64 25.13 -19.63
N LYS A 232 -1.82 25.00 -18.31
CA LYS A 232 -0.98 24.21 -17.40
C LYS A 232 -1.57 22.84 -17.04
N GLY A 233 -2.71 22.49 -17.64
CA GLY A 233 -3.31 21.16 -17.50
C GLY A 233 -2.56 20.13 -18.33
N PHE A 234 -2.55 18.87 -17.90
CA PHE A 234 -1.83 17.77 -18.54
C PHE A 234 -2.13 17.66 -20.03
N ALA A 235 -3.40 17.78 -20.43
CA ALA A 235 -3.80 17.68 -21.83
C ALA A 235 -3.12 18.75 -22.71
N SER A 236 -3.03 19.98 -22.20
CA SER A 236 -2.51 21.15 -22.92
C SER A 236 -0.98 21.31 -22.80
N GLN A 237 -0.43 21.09 -21.61
CA GLN A 237 1.00 21.26 -21.31
C GLN A 237 1.85 20.09 -21.81
N GLU A 238 1.32 18.86 -21.79
CA GLU A 238 2.16 17.67 -21.94
C GLU A 238 1.60 16.63 -22.91
N GLY A 239 0.39 16.11 -22.65
CA GLY A 239 -0.19 15.01 -23.42
C GLY A 239 -0.29 15.32 -24.92
N ARG A 240 -0.86 16.47 -25.28
CA ARG A 240 -0.97 16.88 -26.69
C ARG A 240 0.40 17.20 -27.32
N PRO A 241 1.26 18.06 -26.74
CA PRO A 241 2.59 18.31 -27.27
C PRO A 241 3.42 17.04 -27.47
N LEU A 242 3.40 16.10 -26.51
CA LEU A 242 4.12 14.84 -26.60
C LEU A 242 3.58 13.99 -27.76
N CYS A 243 2.25 13.83 -27.85
CA CYS A 243 1.60 13.06 -28.91
C CYS A 243 1.93 13.60 -30.31
N GLU A 244 1.76 14.91 -30.52
CA GLU A 244 1.99 15.53 -31.84
C GLU A 244 3.45 15.38 -32.27
N ARG A 245 4.40 15.58 -31.35
CA ARG A 245 5.82 15.48 -31.66
C ARG A 245 6.27 14.05 -31.92
N LEU A 246 5.77 13.09 -31.14
CA LEU A 246 6.01 11.67 -31.41
C LEU A 246 5.53 11.29 -32.82
N LYS A 247 4.36 11.76 -33.24
CA LYS A 247 3.85 11.51 -34.60
C LYS A 247 4.68 12.20 -35.68
N ILE A 248 5.07 13.46 -35.50
CA ILE A 248 5.91 14.19 -36.46
C ILE A 248 7.27 13.51 -36.62
N LYS A 249 7.86 13.07 -35.50
CA LYS A 249 9.22 12.51 -35.44
C LYS A 249 9.26 11.00 -35.59
N LYS A 250 8.10 10.36 -35.77
CA LYS A 250 7.97 8.93 -36.01
C LYS A 250 8.94 8.42 -37.08
N GLY A 251 9.12 9.15 -38.17
CA GLY A 251 10.04 8.76 -39.25
C GLY A 251 11.54 8.75 -38.88
N LEU A 252 11.91 9.28 -37.71
CA LEU A 252 13.28 9.19 -37.17
C LEU A 252 13.55 7.87 -36.46
N PHE A 253 12.50 7.15 -36.04
CA PHE A 253 12.62 5.83 -35.44
C PHE A 253 12.80 4.75 -36.50
N ASN A 254 13.45 3.64 -36.11
CA ASN A 254 13.46 2.42 -36.91
C ASN A 254 12.04 1.79 -36.99
N ALA A 255 11.85 0.71 -37.76
CA ALA A 255 10.53 0.09 -37.94
C ALA A 255 9.85 -0.32 -36.62
N GLN A 256 10.63 -0.78 -35.64
CA GLN A 256 10.15 -1.16 -34.32
C GLN A 256 9.75 0.07 -33.49
N GLY A 257 10.57 1.12 -33.48
CA GLY A 257 10.26 2.39 -32.81
C GLY A 257 9.06 3.11 -33.44
N GLN A 258 8.85 2.96 -34.74
CA GLN A 258 7.64 3.44 -35.41
C GLN A 258 6.38 2.71 -34.96
N ALA A 259 6.47 1.39 -34.74
CA ALA A 259 5.38 0.61 -34.16
C ALA A 259 5.10 1.06 -32.72
N TRP A 260 6.16 1.21 -31.92
CA TRP A 260 6.07 1.73 -30.55
C TRP A 260 5.39 3.11 -30.47
N VAL A 261 5.75 4.07 -31.32
CA VAL A 261 5.09 5.40 -31.36
C VAL A 261 3.57 5.27 -31.59
N ASN A 262 3.16 4.39 -32.49
CA ASN A 262 1.74 4.16 -32.75
C ASN A 262 1.04 3.54 -31.53
N ASP A 263 1.68 2.59 -30.88
CA ASP A 263 1.10 1.85 -29.76
C ASP A 263 1.05 2.72 -28.52
N PHE A 264 2.09 3.50 -28.24
CA PHE A 264 2.17 4.46 -27.14
C PHE A 264 1.08 5.54 -27.24
N THR A 265 0.95 6.19 -28.40
CA THR A 265 -0.05 7.26 -28.59
C THR A 265 -1.47 6.73 -28.46
N LYS A 266 -1.74 5.52 -28.96
CA LYS A 266 -3.03 4.82 -28.76
C LYS A 266 -3.25 4.44 -27.30
N CYS A 267 -2.23 3.90 -26.62
CA CYS A 267 -2.33 3.53 -25.22
C CYS A 267 -2.73 4.74 -24.38
N LEU A 268 -1.99 5.85 -24.48
CA LEU A 268 -2.18 7.00 -23.60
C LEU A 268 -3.56 7.63 -23.77
N THR A 269 -3.97 7.86 -25.01
CA THR A 269 -5.30 8.44 -25.31
C THR A 269 -6.45 7.51 -24.90
N ARG A 270 -6.33 6.20 -25.10
CA ARG A 270 -7.32 5.21 -24.63
C ARG A 270 -7.41 5.16 -23.11
N SER A 271 -6.27 5.20 -22.42
CA SER A 271 -6.21 5.18 -20.96
C SER A 271 -6.94 6.37 -20.35
N LEU A 272 -7.00 7.52 -21.03
CA LEU A 272 -7.68 8.73 -20.59
C LEU A 272 -9.19 8.76 -20.93
N LEU A 273 -9.68 7.83 -21.74
CA LEU A 273 -11.08 7.78 -22.16
C LEU A 273 -12.08 7.65 -20.99
N PRO A 274 -11.82 6.88 -19.91
CA PRO A 274 -12.69 6.87 -18.73
C PRO A 274 -12.82 8.27 -18.10
N LYS A 275 -11.73 9.03 -18.01
CA LYS A 275 -11.73 10.38 -17.43
C LYS A 275 -12.43 11.40 -18.32
N TYR A 276 -12.35 11.23 -19.63
CA TYR A 276 -13.21 11.99 -20.56
C TYR A 276 -14.70 11.71 -20.31
N ARG A 277 -15.08 10.46 -20.03
CA ARG A 277 -16.47 10.05 -19.80
C ARG A 277 -17.02 10.43 -18.44
N ASP A 278 -16.18 10.77 -17.47
CA ASP A 278 -16.65 11.15 -16.14
C ASP A 278 -17.60 12.36 -16.22
N GLU A 279 -18.68 12.30 -15.45
CA GLU A 279 -19.68 13.37 -15.35
C GLU A 279 -19.34 14.38 -14.24
N SER A 280 -18.26 14.12 -13.48
CA SER A 280 -17.78 15.01 -12.43
C SER A 280 -16.35 14.66 -12.04
N ILE A 281 -15.40 15.49 -12.47
CA ILE A 281 -13.95 15.26 -12.25
C ILE A 281 -13.22 16.59 -12.10
N SER A 282 -12.19 16.61 -11.25
CA SER A 282 -11.35 17.80 -11.06
C SER A 282 -10.15 17.80 -12.00
N CYS A 283 -9.66 18.99 -12.33
CA CYS A 283 -8.45 19.13 -13.12
C CYS A 283 -7.20 18.54 -12.47
N ARG A 284 -7.14 18.57 -11.13
CA ARG A 284 -6.09 17.88 -10.38
C ARG A 284 -6.13 16.37 -10.64
N HIS A 285 -7.32 15.76 -10.69
CA HIS A 285 -7.48 14.34 -10.98
C HIS A 285 -7.09 14.00 -12.42
N ILE A 286 -7.53 14.81 -13.39
CA ILE A 286 -7.15 14.63 -14.80
C ILE A 286 -5.63 14.71 -14.96
N ASN A 287 -4.99 15.70 -14.35
CA ASN A 287 -3.54 15.88 -14.42
C ASN A 287 -2.83 14.64 -13.88
N ASN A 288 -3.12 14.26 -12.63
CA ASN A 288 -2.43 13.16 -11.96
C ASN A 288 -2.63 11.82 -12.68
N TYR A 289 -3.86 11.53 -13.13
CA TYR A 289 -4.15 10.32 -13.88
C TYR A 289 -3.47 10.34 -15.27
N GLY A 290 -3.38 11.51 -15.91
CA GLY A 290 -2.64 11.70 -17.16
C GLY A 290 -1.19 11.26 -17.06
N TYR A 291 -0.47 11.75 -16.05
CA TYR A 291 0.92 11.36 -15.76
C TYR A 291 1.07 9.86 -15.50
N GLN A 292 0.20 9.28 -14.66
CA GLN A 292 0.23 7.85 -14.36
C GLN A 292 -0.03 6.97 -15.60
N ALA A 293 -0.98 7.38 -16.45
CA ALA A 293 -1.29 6.70 -17.69
C ALA A 293 -0.11 6.79 -18.68
N GLN A 294 0.58 7.93 -18.73
CA GLN A 294 1.78 8.13 -19.53
C GLN A 294 2.88 7.13 -19.13
N ASP A 295 3.21 7.06 -17.83
CA ASP A 295 4.23 6.13 -17.30
C ASP A 295 3.92 4.67 -17.65
N SER A 296 2.67 4.26 -17.41
CA SER A 296 2.22 2.89 -17.69
C SER A 296 2.33 2.57 -19.18
N CYS A 297 1.88 3.50 -20.04
CA CYS A 297 1.89 3.30 -21.48
C CYS A 297 3.29 3.24 -22.07
N PHE A 298 4.27 3.95 -21.50
CA PHE A 298 5.67 3.80 -21.93
C PHE A 298 6.13 2.34 -21.80
N ILE A 299 5.88 1.73 -20.65
CA ILE A 299 6.28 0.35 -20.34
C ILE A 299 5.46 -0.65 -21.17
N ASP A 300 4.14 -0.56 -21.12
CA ASP A 300 3.22 -1.53 -21.72
C ASP A 300 3.36 -1.63 -23.24
N THR A 301 3.73 -0.52 -23.89
CA THR A 301 3.92 -0.49 -25.35
C THR A 301 5.31 -0.92 -25.79
N GLY A 302 6.19 -1.21 -24.82
CA GLY A 302 7.47 -1.84 -25.05
C GLY A 302 8.60 -0.90 -25.36
N ILE A 303 8.66 0.27 -24.70
CA ILE A 303 9.84 1.14 -24.79
C ILE A 303 11.14 0.38 -24.43
N CYS A 304 11.06 -0.61 -23.53
CA CYS A 304 12.17 -1.45 -23.11
C CYS A 304 12.66 -2.45 -24.16
N ASP A 305 11.91 -2.65 -25.25
CA ASP A 305 12.27 -3.59 -26.32
C ASP A 305 12.88 -2.91 -27.53
N LEU A 306 12.86 -1.57 -27.59
CA LEU A 306 13.43 -0.84 -28.70
C LEU A 306 14.90 -1.23 -28.87
N GLU A 307 15.24 -1.70 -30.08
CA GLU A 307 16.60 -2.08 -30.41
C GLU A 307 17.55 -0.90 -30.22
N GLU A 308 18.71 -1.20 -29.66
CA GLU A 308 19.85 -0.30 -29.53
C GLU A 308 20.44 -0.01 -30.91
N ASP A 309 19.85 0.97 -31.59
CA ASP A 309 20.39 1.56 -32.80
C ASP A 309 20.39 3.10 -32.73
N LYS A 310 21.27 3.70 -33.54
CA LYS A 310 21.46 5.15 -33.57
C LYS A 310 20.20 5.93 -33.95
N GLN A 311 19.22 5.30 -34.60
CA GLN A 311 17.97 5.96 -35.00
C GLN A 311 17.03 6.11 -33.82
N ASN A 312 16.83 5.03 -33.05
CA ASN A 312 15.98 5.07 -31.85
C ASN A 312 16.61 5.92 -30.73
N GLU A 313 17.91 5.83 -30.51
CA GLU A 313 18.63 6.67 -29.53
C GLU A 313 18.51 8.15 -29.86
N PHE A 314 18.77 8.52 -31.13
CA PHE A 314 18.63 9.89 -31.60
C PHE A 314 17.18 10.40 -31.52
N ALA A 315 16.20 9.56 -31.86
CA ALA A 315 14.80 9.92 -31.79
C ALA A 315 14.33 10.16 -30.34
N LEU A 316 14.72 9.30 -29.39
CA LEU A 316 14.41 9.46 -27.96
C LEU A 316 15.11 10.68 -27.35
N TRP A 317 16.38 10.91 -27.69
CA TRP A 317 17.11 12.12 -27.30
C TRP A 317 16.40 13.38 -27.81
N TYR A 318 15.99 13.39 -29.08
CA TYR A 318 15.28 14.51 -29.69
C TYR A 318 13.90 14.77 -29.07
N ILE A 319 13.22 13.74 -28.55
CA ILE A 319 11.96 13.91 -27.81
C ILE A 319 12.21 14.51 -26.43
N SER A 320 13.31 14.11 -25.77
CA SER A 320 13.71 14.65 -24.47
C SER A 320 14.09 16.14 -24.53
N ASP A 321 14.82 16.59 -25.54
CA ASP A 321 15.24 18.01 -25.70
C ASP A 321 14.07 19.00 -25.86
N VAL A 322 12.87 18.47 -26.05
CA VAL A 322 11.77 19.20 -26.66
C VAL A 322 10.57 19.35 -25.71
N VAL A 323 10.46 18.48 -24.70
CA VAL A 323 9.63 18.72 -23.53
C VAL A 323 10.52 19.42 -22.51
N GLU A 324 10.51 20.76 -22.47
CA GLU A 324 11.24 21.58 -21.48
C GLU A 324 10.59 21.49 -20.08
N ASP A 325 10.12 20.30 -19.70
CA ASP A 325 9.58 20.01 -18.39
C ASP A 325 10.56 19.08 -17.67
N SER A 326 11.19 19.59 -16.61
CA SER A 326 12.13 18.83 -15.78
C SER A 326 11.48 17.58 -15.17
N ARG A 327 10.15 17.56 -15.03
CA ARG A 327 9.36 16.39 -14.61
C ARG A 327 9.39 15.28 -15.65
N PHE A 328 9.20 15.61 -16.93
CA PHE A 328 9.25 14.62 -18.02
C PHE A 328 10.62 13.94 -18.10
N HIS A 329 11.72 14.69 -17.93
CA HIS A 329 13.06 14.11 -17.93
C HIS A 329 13.32 13.17 -16.75
N GLN A 330 12.82 13.52 -15.56
CA GLN A 330 12.92 12.68 -14.37
C GLN A 330 12.06 11.41 -14.49
N GLU A 331 10.83 11.54 -14.99
CA GLU A 331 9.91 10.42 -15.20
C GLU A 331 10.44 9.47 -16.28
N LEU A 332 10.87 9.98 -17.44
CA LEU A 332 11.46 9.15 -18.50
C LEU A 332 12.73 8.42 -18.04
N SER A 333 13.61 9.10 -17.30
CA SER A 333 14.80 8.47 -16.71
C SER A 333 14.44 7.33 -15.75
N THR A 334 13.39 7.53 -14.94
CA THR A 334 12.87 6.52 -14.00
C THR A 334 12.23 5.34 -14.73
N ILE A 335 11.46 5.58 -15.79
CA ILE A 335 10.83 4.55 -16.61
C ILE A 335 11.88 3.70 -17.32
N LEU A 336 12.90 4.33 -17.92
CA LEU A 336 13.99 3.63 -18.57
C LEU A 336 14.85 2.83 -17.56
N CYS A 337 14.94 3.27 -16.30
CA CYS A 337 15.53 2.49 -15.20
C CYS A 337 14.74 1.21 -14.87
N ARG A 338 13.44 1.11 -15.19
CA ARG A 338 12.63 -0.11 -14.98
C ARG A 338 12.82 -1.17 -16.07
N CYS A 339 13.46 -0.81 -17.18
CA CYS A 339 13.77 -1.74 -18.27
C CYS A 339 14.94 -2.67 -17.89
N ASN A 340 14.66 -3.74 -17.15
CA ASN A 340 15.64 -4.80 -16.85
C ASN A 340 15.60 -5.88 -17.94
N LYS A 341 16.76 -6.27 -18.50
CA LYS A 341 16.93 -7.55 -19.22
C LYS A 341 17.93 -8.43 -18.47
N TYR A 342 17.61 -9.72 -18.38
CA TYR A 342 18.39 -10.75 -17.66
C TYR A 342 18.97 -11.77 -18.64
N GLU A 343 20.29 -11.97 -18.62
CA GLU A 343 20.93 -13.11 -19.29
C GLU A 343 22.26 -13.48 -18.61
N GLY A 344 22.56 -14.78 -18.51
CA GLY A 344 23.88 -15.29 -18.10
C GLY A 344 24.42 -14.86 -16.72
N GLY A 345 23.60 -14.22 -15.87
CA GLY A 345 24.03 -13.66 -14.60
C GLY A 345 24.60 -12.23 -14.66
N SER A 346 24.36 -11.45 -15.71
CA SER A 346 24.72 -10.01 -15.76
C SER A 346 23.55 -9.11 -16.17
N ARG A 347 23.46 -7.92 -15.54
CA ARG A 347 22.36 -6.95 -15.62
C ARG A 347 22.79 -5.72 -16.43
N TYR A 348 21.99 -5.25 -17.39
CA TYR A 348 22.26 -4.05 -18.20
C TYR A 348 21.20 -2.96 -18.02
N LYS A 349 21.56 -1.69 -18.30
CA LYS A 349 20.75 -0.48 -18.04
C LYS A 349 20.71 0.45 -19.27
N LEU A 350 19.56 1.05 -19.54
CA LEU A 350 19.45 2.29 -20.33
C LEU A 350 19.82 3.47 -19.41
N LYS A 351 20.61 4.46 -19.86
CA LYS A 351 20.96 5.65 -19.05
C LYS A 351 20.68 6.96 -19.81
N PHE A 352 20.09 7.94 -19.11
CA PHE A 352 19.95 9.34 -19.55
C PHE A 352 21.06 10.19 -18.92
N SER A 353 21.71 11.07 -19.71
CA SER A 353 22.72 12.02 -19.24
C SER A 353 22.52 13.39 -19.88
N PHE A 354 22.58 14.46 -19.07
CA PHE A 354 22.44 15.85 -19.53
C PHE A 354 23.61 16.35 -20.40
N GLU A 355 24.80 15.78 -20.28
CA GLU A 355 25.98 16.19 -21.08
C GLU A 355 26.11 15.46 -22.43
N HIS A 356 25.43 14.32 -22.56
CA HIS A 356 25.75 13.31 -23.57
C HIS A 356 24.52 12.81 -24.35
N GLY A 357 23.31 12.89 -23.77
CA GLY A 357 22.08 12.32 -24.33
C GLY A 357 21.77 10.91 -23.80
N ILE A 358 20.81 10.21 -24.41
CA ILE A 358 20.49 8.80 -24.09
C ILE A 358 21.52 7.92 -24.80
N TYR A 359 22.32 7.17 -24.04
CA TYR A 359 23.18 6.13 -24.60
C TYR A 359 22.93 4.79 -23.93
N LEU A 360 22.92 3.77 -24.76
CA LEU A 360 22.74 2.39 -24.40
C LEU A 360 24.12 1.74 -24.17
N LYS A 361 24.21 0.73 -23.29
CA LYS A 361 25.41 -0.10 -23.14
C LYS A 361 25.21 -1.44 -23.84
N GLN A 362 25.95 -1.57 -24.94
CA GLN A 362 26.08 -2.66 -25.92
C GLN A 362 25.65 -4.10 -25.57
N LYS A 363 24.65 -4.57 -26.34
CA LYS A 363 24.33 -5.92 -26.91
C LYS A 363 24.76 -7.24 -26.21
N ALA A 364 23.75 -7.97 -25.72
CA ALA A 364 23.63 -9.44 -25.77
C ALA A 364 22.13 -9.82 -25.96
N PRO A 365 21.77 -11.03 -26.46
CA PRO A 365 20.50 -11.29 -27.13
C PRO A 365 19.23 -10.98 -26.35
N VAL A 366 18.18 -10.69 -27.11
CA VAL A 366 16.83 -10.42 -26.62
C VAL A 366 16.28 -11.68 -25.94
N MET A 367 15.75 -11.57 -24.70
CA MET A 367 15.04 -12.67 -23.99
C MET A 367 13.78 -13.20 -24.72
N ASP A 368 13.43 -12.58 -25.85
CA ASP A 368 12.46 -13.03 -26.85
C ASP A 368 13.14 -13.59 -28.11
N GLU A 369 14.24 -14.34 -27.95
CA GLU A 369 14.69 -15.20 -29.05
C GLU A 369 13.56 -16.18 -29.38
N THR A 370 13.06 -16.09 -30.61
CA THR A 370 12.06 -17.00 -31.14
C THR A 370 12.58 -18.43 -31.04
N SER A 371 11.98 -19.22 -30.16
CA SER A 371 12.28 -20.63 -30.03
C SER A 371 11.39 -21.44 -30.98
N PRO A 372 11.85 -22.58 -31.53
CA PRO A 372 10.94 -23.55 -32.14
C PRO A 372 9.83 -24.00 -31.18
N ALA A 373 10.04 -23.89 -29.87
CA ALA A 373 9.00 -24.15 -28.86
C ALA A 373 7.94 -23.03 -28.75
N ASP A 374 8.11 -21.88 -29.44
CA ASP A 374 7.15 -20.79 -29.50
C ASP A 374 6.16 -20.95 -30.67
N LEU A 375 6.33 -21.98 -31.53
CA LEU A 375 5.41 -22.33 -32.63
C LEU A 375 3.93 -22.45 -32.22
N PRO A 376 3.59 -23.04 -31.04
CA PRO A 376 2.20 -23.08 -30.59
C PRO A 376 1.57 -21.70 -30.35
N CYS A 377 2.37 -20.70 -29.96
CA CYS A 377 1.92 -19.32 -29.78
C CYS A 377 1.92 -18.54 -31.10
N THR A 378 3.06 -18.54 -31.78
CA THR A 378 3.30 -17.77 -33.01
C THR A 378 2.46 -18.28 -34.19
N GLY A 379 2.18 -19.59 -34.26
CA GLY A 379 1.28 -20.19 -35.24
C GLY A 379 -0.18 -19.73 -35.11
N GLN A 380 -0.55 -19.14 -33.98
CA GLN A 380 -1.86 -18.50 -33.75
C GLN A 380 -1.80 -16.97 -33.90
N GLY A 381 -0.68 -16.44 -34.41
CA GLY A 381 -0.43 -15.00 -34.47
C GLY A 381 -0.07 -14.37 -33.13
N GLY A 382 0.15 -15.16 -32.07
CA GLY A 382 0.55 -14.66 -30.75
C GLY A 382 2.04 -14.35 -30.65
N GLN A 383 2.41 -13.63 -29.59
CA GLN A 383 3.79 -13.32 -29.24
C GLN A 383 4.12 -13.85 -27.85
N CYS A 384 5.23 -14.57 -27.73
CA CYS A 384 5.76 -15.02 -26.46
C CYS A 384 6.56 -13.90 -25.82
N GLN A 385 6.10 -13.42 -24.67
CA GLN A 385 6.70 -12.28 -23.96
C GLN A 385 6.57 -12.45 -22.45
N ASP A 386 7.32 -11.68 -21.67
CA ASP A 386 7.24 -11.71 -20.20
C ASP A 386 5.92 -11.10 -19.71
N TYR A 387 5.07 -11.95 -19.12
CA TYR A 387 3.74 -11.54 -18.66
C TYR A 387 3.76 -10.62 -17.43
N THR A 388 4.89 -10.54 -16.72
CA THR A 388 5.07 -9.70 -15.53
C THR A 388 5.38 -8.24 -15.87
N VAL A 389 5.80 -7.99 -17.11
CA VAL A 389 6.24 -6.68 -17.58
C VAL A 389 5.24 -6.07 -18.55
N ARG A 390 4.59 -6.89 -19.39
CA ARG A 390 3.72 -6.42 -20.46
C ARG A 390 2.26 -6.76 -20.20
N THR A 391 1.36 -5.80 -20.36
CA THR A 391 -0.08 -6.08 -20.38
C THR A 391 -0.52 -6.60 -21.75
N CYS A 392 -1.04 -7.82 -21.80
CA CYS A 392 -1.70 -8.40 -22.95
C CYS A 392 -3.20 -8.09 -22.96
N LEU A 393 -3.66 -7.37 -23.99
CA LEU A 393 -5.06 -6.96 -24.12
C LEU A 393 -5.99 -8.18 -24.23
N ALA A 394 -5.61 -9.19 -25.03
CA ALA A 394 -6.36 -10.46 -25.16
C ALA A 394 -6.16 -11.41 -23.96
N GLY A 395 -5.27 -11.07 -23.02
CA GLY A 395 -4.85 -11.95 -21.93
C GLY A 395 -3.78 -12.95 -22.34
N TYR A 396 -3.10 -13.52 -21.33
CA TYR A 396 -2.04 -14.49 -21.52
C TYR A 396 -2.50 -15.93 -21.44
N GLU A 397 -1.89 -16.77 -22.26
CA GLU A 397 -1.98 -18.23 -22.18
C GLU A 397 -0.67 -18.85 -21.73
N THR A 398 -0.77 -19.84 -20.83
CA THR A 398 0.38 -20.59 -20.32
C THR A 398 0.73 -21.75 -21.26
N SER A 399 1.95 -22.28 -21.13
CA SER A 399 2.40 -23.52 -21.81
C SER A 399 2.43 -23.48 -23.35
N LYS A 400 2.38 -22.29 -23.96
CA LYS A 400 2.49 -22.08 -25.42
C LYS A 400 3.82 -21.47 -25.87
N CYS A 401 4.70 -21.17 -24.92
CA CYS A 401 6.01 -20.55 -25.12
C CYS A 401 7.09 -21.42 -24.50
N GLY A 402 8.24 -21.51 -25.17
CA GLY A 402 9.44 -22.12 -24.60
C GLY A 402 10.09 -21.23 -23.55
N GLY A 403 11.01 -21.79 -22.76
CA GLY A 403 11.77 -21.05 -21.75
C GLY A 403 11.11 -21.09 -20.37
N ASN A 404 11.33 -20.05 -19.57
CA ASN A 404 10.90 -20.00 -18.18
C ASN A 404 9.38 -19.74 -18.04
N ALA A 405 8.83 -19.94 -16.83
CA ALA A 405 7.41 -19.78 -16.54
C ALA A 405 6.88 -18.33 -16.64
N LEU A 406 7.75 -17.34 -16.81
CA LEU A 406 7.39 -15.94 -17.03
C LEU A 406 7.10 -15.65 -18.50
N ARG A 407 7.62 -16.46 -19.44
CA ARG A 407 7.23 -16.34 -20.85
C ARG A 407 5.85 -16.96 -21.05
N ARG A 408 4.87 -16.12 -21.40
CA ARG A 408 3.50 -16.54 -21.71
C ARG A 408 3.09 -16.00 -23.08
N CYS A 409 2.13 -16.68 -23.69
CA CYS A 409 1.67 -16.33 -25.02
C CYS A 409 0.61 -15.22 -24.93
N CYS A 410 0.93 -14.04 -25.46
CA CYS A 410 -0.05 -12.98 -25.68
C CYS A 410 -0.60 -13.11 -27.10
N LEU A 411 -1.90 -13.41 -27.24
CA LEU A 411 -2.53 -13.43 -28.56
C LEU A 411 -2.80 -12.01 -29.07
N GLN A 412 -2.73 -11.84 -30.40
CA GLN A 412 -3.14 -10.57 -31.03
C GLN A 412 -4.61 -10.28 -30.73
N CYS A 413 -4.89 -9.09 -30.22
CA CYS A 413 -6.27 -8.61 -30.07
C CYS A 413 -6.76 -8.06 -31.41
N ASP A 414 -7.53 -8.87 -32.14
CA ASP A 414 -8.12 -8.52 -33.44
C ASP A 414 -9.18 -7.40 -33.33
N SER A 415 -9.78 -7.01 -34.46
CA SER A 415 -10.79 -5.93 -34.48
C SER A 415 -12.02 -6.22 -33.63
N SER A 416 -12.38 -7.49 -33.44
CA SER A 416 -13.51 -7.88 -32.58
C SER A 416 -13.15 -7.74 -31.11
N CYS A 417 -11.99 -8.26 -30.72
CA CYS A 417 -11.43 -8.10 -29.39
C CYS A 417 -11.31 -6.61 -29.00
N GLN A 418 -10.81 -5.76 -29.91
CA GLN A 418 -10.70 -4.33 -29.67
C GLN A 418 -12.07 -3.65 -29.48
N ALA A 419 -13.07 -4.03 -30.27
CA ALA A 419 -14.43 -3.50 -30.16
C ALA A 419 -15.12 -3.94 -28.84
N ASP A 420 -14.82 -5.15 -28.37
CA ASP A 420 -15.28 -5.64 -27.08
C ASP A 420 -14.66 -4.86 -25.92
N HIS A 421 -13.34 -4.65 -25.91
CA HIS A 421 -12.66 -3.84 -24.91
C HIS A 421 -13.15 -2.38 -24.88
N LEU A 422 -13.54 -1.82 -26.03
CA LEU A 422 -14.19 -0.51 -26.10
C LEU A 422 -15.55 -0.50 -25.40
N ARG A 423 -16.39 -1.52 -25.65
CA ARG A 423 -17.70 -1.64 -25.01
C ARG A 423 -17.55 -1.82 -23.50
N TRP A 424 -16.57 -2.61 -23.08
CA TRP A 424 -16.29 -2.90 -21.69
C TRP A 424 -15.76 -1.68 -20.94
N SER A 425 -14.96 -0.83 -21.59
CA SER A 425 -14.38 0.35 -20.94
C SER A 425 -15.41 1.39 -20.48
N ALA A 426 -16.65 1.31 -20.96
CA ALA A 426 -17.75 2.13 -20.45
C ALA A 426 -18.10 1.82 -18.98
N GLY A 427 -17.73 0.64 -18.47
CA GLY A 427 -17.95 0.21 -17.08
C GLY A 427 -16.71 0.28 -16.18
N ASP A 428 -15.63 0.93 -16.60
CA ASP A 428 -14.34 0.92 -15.88
C ASP A 428 -14.20 2.05 -14.84
N SER A 429 -15.22 2.90 -14.70
CA SER A 429 -15.17 4.09 -13.84
C SER A 429 -14.88 3.71 -12.39
N SER A 430 -15.50 2.64 -11.87
CA SER A 430 -15.25 2.17 -10.50
C SER A 430 -13.79 1.75 -10.29
N CYS A 431 -13.19 1.06 -11.26
CA CYS A 431 -11.78 0.67 -11.18
C CYS A 431 -10.83 1.85 -11.30
N SER A 432 -11.05 2.72 -12.28
CA SER A 432 -10.19 3.88 -12.53
C SER A 432 -10.32 4.95 -11.45
N ASN A 433 -11.44 5.00 -10.73
CA ASN A 433 -11.60 5.87 -9.54
C ASN A 433 -10.89 5.32 -8.31
N ALA A 434 -10.66 3.99 -8.24
CA ALA A 434 -9.84 3.37 -7.21
C ALA A 434 -8.34 3.38 -7.55
N GLY A 435 -7.91 4.17 -8.55
CA GLY A 435 -6.53 4.22 -9.03
C GLY A 435 -6.03 2.93 -9.70
N GLY A 436 -6.95 2.01 -10.04
CA GLY A 436 -6.67 0.72 -10.66
C GLY A 436 -6.86 0.71 -12.17
N GLN A 437 -6.42 -0.38 -12.80
CA GLN A 437 -6.53 -0.60 -14.25
C GLN A 437 -7.29 -1.89 -14.56
N CYS A 438 -8.27 -1.80 -15.45
CA CYS A 438 -9.06 -2.95 -15.90
C CYS A 438 -8.33 -3.75 -16.98
N LYS A 439 -7.86 -4.95 -16.61
CA LYS A 439 -7.16 -5.88 -17.51
C LYS A 439 -7.62 -7.32 -17.31
N MET A 440 -7.36 -8.19 -18.30
CA MET A 440 -7.64 -9.62 -18.17
C MET A 440 -6.80 -10.18 -17.00
N ASP A 441 -7.38 -11.03 -16.17
CA ASP A 441 -6.79 -11.53 -14.92
C ASP A 441 -5.64 -12.53 -15.13
N SER A 442 -5.43 -12.95 -16.38
CA SER A 442 -4.23 -13.64 -16.82
C SER A 442 -3.01 -12.72 -16.98
N ASN A 443 -3.22 -11.39 -17.01
CA ASN A 443 -2.13 -10.41 -16.90
C ASN A 443 -1.57 -10.39 -15.49
N PHE A 444 -0.29 -10.06 -15.38
CA PHE A 444 0.29 -9.77 -14.09
C PHE A 444 -0.31 -8.50 -13.49
N CYS A 445 -0.63 -8.54 -12.20
CA CYS A 445 -1.08 -7.39 -11.44
C CYS A 445 -0.07 -7.12 -10.33
N HIS A 446 0.54 -5.93 -10.34
CA HIS A 446 1.49 -5.50 -9.31
C HIS A 446 0.83 -5.33 -7.93
N GLY A 447 -0.49 -5.09 -7.90
CA GLY A 447 -1.27 -5.09 -6.67
C GLY A 447 -2.27 -6.24 -6.63
N GLN A 448 -3.53 -5.96 -6.37
CA GLN A 448 -4.56 -6.99 -6.19
C GLN A 448 -5.66 -6.88 -7.24
N TYR A 449 -6.14 -8.02 -7.73
CA TYR A 449 -7.31 -8.05 -8.59
C TYR A 449 -8.59 -7.94 -7.77
N GLN A 450 -9.36 -6.89 -8.04
CA GLN A 450 -10.70 -6.69 -7.52
C GLN A 450 -11.74 -7.10 -8.55
N THR A 451 -12.75 -7.84 -8.10
CA THR A 451 -13.87 -8.29 -8.95
C THR A 451 -14.98 -7.25 -9.01
N GLY A 452 -15.70 -7.18 -10.15
CA GLY A 452 -16.91 -6.37 -10.28
C GLY A 452 -16.69 -4.86 -10.45
N MET A 453 -15.44 -4.41 -10.58
CA MET A 453 -15.10 -2.99 -10.77
C MET A 453 -14.81 -2.62 -12.23
N CYS A 454 -14.81 -3.61 -13.13
CA CYS A 454 -14.54 -3.45 -14.56
C CYS A 454 -15.73 -3.91 -15.37
N GLY A 455 -16.00 -3.24 -16.49
CA GLY A 455 -16.95 -3.75 -17.47
C GLY A 455 -16.38 -4.98 -18.20
N GLY A 456 -17.27 -5.80 -18.77
CA GLY A 456 -16.89 -6.95 -19.59
C GLY A 456 -16.95 -8.30 -18.88
N PRO A 457 -16.20 -9.31 -19.36
CA PRO A 457 -16.30 -10.68 -18.88
C PRO A 457 -15.71 -10.82 -17.46
N ALA A 458 -16.08 -11.89 -16.75
CA ALA A 458 -15.62 -12.15 -15.38
C ALA A 458 -14.08 -12.28 -15.24
N GLY A 459 -13.39 -12.63 -16.34
CA GLY A 459 -11.93 -12.64 -16.42
C GLY A 459 -11.31 -11.26 -16.57
N ARG A 460 -12.07 -10.18 -16.72
CA ARG A 460 -11.56 -8.80 -16.76
C ARG A 460 -11.75 -8.16 -15.39
N LYS A 461 -10.66 -8.01 -14.65
CA LYS A 461 -10.66 -7.58 -13.25
C LYS A 461 -9.89 -6.27 -13.09
N CYS A 462 -10.21 -5.56 -12.01
CA CYS A 462 -9.53 -4.31 -11.70
C CYS A 462 -8.24 -4.61 -10.97
N CYS A 463 -7.10 -4.33 -11.57
CA CYS A 463 -5.82 -4.38 -10.88
C CYS A 463 -5.62 -3.07 -10.14
N THR A 464 -5.84 -3.06 -8.83
CA THR A 464 -5.60 -1.88 -7.97
C THR A 464 -4.18 -1.95 -7.40
N PRO A 465 -3.49 -0.81 -7.20
CA PRO A 465 -2.26 -0.76 -6.41
C PRO A 465 -2.50 -1.43 -5.05
N GLY A 466 -1.56 -2.27 -4.59
CA GLY A 466 -1.68 -2.91 -3.28
C GLY A 466 -1.55 -1.86 -2.16
N PRO A 467 -2.13 -2.09 -0.96
CA PRO A 467 -1.93 -1.20 0.18
C PRO A 467 -0.43 -1.14 0.53
N GLY A 468 0.18 0.05 0.39
CA GLY A 468 1.61 0.24 0.60
C GLY A 468 2.07 -0.12 2.02
N GLY A 469 3.16 -0.90 2.08
CA GLY A 469 3.82 -1.27 3.32
C GLY A 469 4.46 -0.06 3.99
N SER A 470 4.04 0.22 5.22
CA SER A 470 4.85 0.99 6.16
C SER A 470 6.02 0.14 6.61
N SER A 471 7.26 0.60 6.39
CA SER A 471 8.44 0.04 7.04
C SER A 471 9.16 1.11 7.86
N SER A 472 9.18 0.92 9.17
CA SER A 472 10.23 1.41 10.06
C SER A 472 10.92 0.20 10.68
N GLY A 473 12.26 0.11 10.53
CA GLY A 473 13.13 -0.62 11.46
C GLY A 473 13.91 -1.85 10.98
N SER A 474 15.06 -1.60 10.35
CA SER A 474 16.33 -2.35 10.44
C SER A 474 16.43 -3.85 10.06
N GLY A 475 16.82 -4.02 8.80
CA GLY A 475 17.74 -5.02 8.25
C GLY A 475 18.41 -6.04 9.18
N ASN A 476 18.13 -7.31 8.88
CA ASN A 476 19.18 -8.26 8.57
C ASN A 476 18.73 -9.17 7.42
N SER A 477 19.64 -9.41 6.46
CA SER A 477 19.53 -10.19 5.22
C SER A 477 18.36 -11.16 5.05
N GLY A 478 17.66 -11.02 3.91
CA GLY A 478 17.14 -12.14 3.13
C GLY A 478 15.63 -12.43 3.23
N SER A 479 15.02 -12.45 2.05
CA SER A 479 13.82 -13.23 1.67
C SER A 479 12.44 -12.58 1.77
N THR A 480 11.65 -12.94 0.76
CA THR A 480 10.31 -12.55 0.34
C THR A 480 9.16 -12.83 1.32
N GLY A 481 8.14 -11.97 1.33
CA GLY A 481 6.74 -12.33 1.60
C GLY A 481 6.17 -11.82 2.92
N THR A 482 5.19 -10.92 2.88
CA THR A 482 4.41 -10.53 4.07
C THR A 482 3.72 -11.75 4.66
N GLY A 483 4.35 -12.23 5.74
CA GLY A 483 3.96 -13.37 6.55
C GLY A 483 4.72 -14.67 6.28
N SER A 484 5.60 -14.71 5.27
CA SER A 484 6.66 -15.70 5.22
C SER A 484 7.72 -15.29 6.25
N GLY A 485 8.03 -16.11 7.25
CA GLY A 485 9.26 -15.90 8.03
C GLY A 485 10.50 -15.85 7.11
N ASN A 486 11.66 -15.46 7.64
CA ASN A 486 12.93 -15.42 6.87
C ASN A 486 13.37 -16.77 6.27
N TYR A 487 12.61 -17.82 6.53
CA TYR A 487 12.92 -19.21 6.24
C TYR A 487 12.22 -19.75 4.99
N GLY A 488 11.48 -18.93 4.24
CA GLY A 488 10.82 -19.31 2.97
C GLY A 488 9.30 -19.10 3.01
N ASN A 489 8.70 -18.82 1.85
CA ASN A 489 7.26 -18.51 1.81
C ASN A 489 6.43 -19.78 1.73
N ILE A 490 5.69 -20.09 2.81
CA ILE A 490 4.89 -21.31 2.91
C ILE A 490 3.84 -21.44 1.78
N MET A 491 3.37 -20.32 1.22
CA MET A 491 2.43 -20.30 0.12
C MET A 491 3.05 -20.75 -1.22
N ASN A 492 4.37 -20.69 -1.32
CA ASN A 492 5.14 -21.09 -2.50
C ASN A 492 5.70 -22.52 -2.38
N VAL A 493 5.51 -23.19 -1.24
CA VAL A 493 5.97 -24.56 -1.01
C VAL A 493 4.96 -25.55 -1.59
N ASP A 494 5.39 -26.43 -2.49
CA ASP A 494 4.53 -27.51 -2.98
C ASP A 494 4.16 -28.49 -1.86
N THR A 495 3.00 -29.14 -1.96
CA THR A 495 2.59 -30.16 -0.99
C THR A 495 1.61 -31.15 -1.59
N THR A 496 1.73 -32.41 -1.16
CA THR A 496 0.72 -33.45 -1.41
C THR A 496 -0.32 -33.58 -0.30
N GLY A 497 -0.16 -32.86 0.83
CA GLY A 497 -1.01 -32.95 2.02
C GLY A 497 -0.90 -34.27 2.80
N ALA A 498 -1.89 -34.54 3.66
CA ALA A 498 -1.92 -35.68 4.56
C ALA A 498 -2.03 -37.03 3.83
N SER A 499 -1.33 -38.04 4.32
CA SER A 499 -1.56 -39.44 3.98
C SER A 499 -2.90 -39.92 4.53
N GLN A 500 -3.35 -41.08 4.06
CA GLN A 500 -4.54 -41.73 4.61
C GLN A 500 -4.38 -42.07 6.10
N THR A 501 -3.18 -42.45 6.55
CA THR A 501 -2.89 -42.76 7.95
C THR A 501 -3.17 -41.56 8.85
N THR A 502 -2.73 -40.38 8.45
CA THR A 502 -2.96 -39.13 9.20
C THR A 502 -4.43 -38.70 9.11
N ALA A 503 -5.05 -38.79 7.93
CA ALA A 503 -6.45 -38.44 7.72
C ALA A 503 -7.42 -39.29 8.59
N ASN A 504 -7.08 -40.56 8.81
CA ASN A 504 -7.87 -41.48 9.63
C ASN A 504 -7.99 -41.06 11.10
N GLN A 505 -7.12 -40.18 11.61
CA GLN A 505 -7.19 -39.68 12.99
C GLN A 505 -8.52 -38.98 13.29
N ASP A 506 -9.11 -38.31 12.29
CA ASP A 506 -10.42 -37.66 12.39
C ASP A 506 -11.49 -38.43 11.59
N GLY A 507 -11.22 -39.70 11.24
CA GLY A 507 -12.16 -40.55 10.52
C GLY A 507 -12.43 -40.15 9.07
N LEU A 508 -11.53 -39.41 8.43
CA LEU A 508 -11.71 -38.94 7.05
C LEU A 508 -11.46 -40.08 6.05
N SER A 509 -12.38 -40.29 5.11
CA SER A 509 -12.29 -41.32 4.05
C SER A 509 -11.44 -40.90 2.85
N TYR A 510 -10.87 -39.70 2.88
CA TYR A 510 -10.05 -39.11 1.83
C TYR A 510 -8.73 -38.58 2.41
N ASN A 511 -7.75 -38.39 1.55
CA ASN A 511 -6.41 -37.91 1.90
C ASN A 511 -6.00 -36.70 1.04
N GLY A 512 -4.74 -36.32 1.14
CA GLY A 512 -4.13 -35.22 0.41
C GLY A 512 -4.40 -33.86 1.05
N VAL A 513 -4.21 -32.79 0.27
CA VAL A 513 -4.39 -31.40 0.74
C VAL A 513 -5.78 -31.17 1.37
N PRO A 514 -6.91 -31.62 0.80
CA PRO A 514 -8.22 -31.42 1.43
C PRO A 514 -8.34 -32.03 2.83
N ALA A 515 -7.67 -33.16 3.09
CA ALA A 515 -7.69 -33.80 4.40
C ALA A 515 -6.92 -32.96 5.43
N SER A 516 -5.73 -32.48 5.08
CA SER A 516 -4.96 -31.54 5.91
C SER A 516 -5.77 -30.30 6.30
N GLN A 517 -6.45 -29.68 5.33
CA GLN A 517 -7.29 -28.51 5.57
C GLN A 517 -8.43 -28.81 6.54
N GLN A 518 -9.06 -29.98 6.42
CA GLN A 518 -10.12 -30.40 7.34
C GLN A 518 -9.59 -30.68 8.76
N LEU A 519 -8.42 -31.31 8.88
CA LEU A 519 -7.77 -31.54 10.18
C LEU A 519 -7.43 -30.20 10.87
N ALA A 520 -6.87 -29.24 10.13
CA ALA A 520 -6.62 -27.89 10.65
C ALA A 520 -7.92 -27.15 11.02
N ARG A 521 -8.99 -27.31 10.22
CA ARG A 521 -10.31 -26.74 10.51
C ARG A 521 -10.89 -27.26 11.82
N ASN A 522 -10.74 -28.56 12.10
CA ASN A 522 -11.20 -29.17 13.36
C ASN A 522 -10.41 -28.67 14.58
N ASP A 523 -9.19 -28.16 14.36
CA ASP A 523 -8.33 -27.61 15.42
C ASP A 523 -8.47 -26.08 15.57
N LEU A 524 -9.07 -25.38 14.59
CA LEU A 524 -9.06 -23.92 14.48
C LEU A 524 -9.56 -23.20 15.74
N SER A 525 -10.68 -23.64 16.33
CA SER A 525 -11.22 -23.01 17.55
C SER A 525 -10.25 -23.11 18.73
N ARG A 526 -9.53 -24.23 18.88
CA ARG A 526 -8.50 -24.38 19.92
C ARG A 526 -7.24 -23.58 19.59
N LEU A 527 -6.81 -23.57 18.33
CA LEU A 527 -5.68 -22.76 17.87
C LEU A 527 -5.90 -21.27 18.15
N ASN A 528 -7.13 -20.77 17.98
CA ASN A 528 -7.48 -19.38 18.24
C ASN A 528 -7.27 -18.96 19.70
N ASN A 529 -7.37 -19.89 20.66
CA ASN A 529 -7.06 -19.60 22.08
C ASN A 529 -5.58 -19.24 22.30
N TYR A 530 -4.70 -19.69 21.41
CA TYR A 530 -3.25 -19.47 21.50
C TYR A 530 -2.75 -18.47 20.45
N LYS A 531 -3.65 -17.84 19.68
CA LYS A 531 -3.29 -17.01 18.52
C LYS A 531 -2.30 -15.90 18.87
N SER A 532 -2.56 -15.15 19.93
CA SER A 532 -1.66 -14.09 20.40
C SER A 532 -0.27 -14.62 20.78
N GLN A 533 -0.20 -15.78 21.43
CA GLN A 533 1.09 -16.40 21.81
C GLN A 533 1.86 -16.92 20.59
N ILE A 534 1.14 -17.46 19.60
CA ILE A 534 1.70 -17.91 18.33
C ILE A 534 2.26 -16.72 17.55
N GLU A 535 1.52 -15.61 17.46
CA GLU A 535 1.96 -14.38 16.80
C GLU A 535 3.16 -13.75 17.52
N GLU A 536 3.17 -13.75 18.85
CA GLU A 536 4.30 -13.26 19.64
C GLU A 536 5.57 -14.11 19.41
N ALA A 537 5.44 -15.44 19.42
CA ALA A 537 6.56 -16.33 19.14
C ALA A 537 7.04 -16.21 17.68
N ALA A 538 6.12 -16.08 16.73
CA ALA A 538 6.43 -15.83 15.32
C ALA A 538 7.21 -14.54 15.11
N ALA A 539 6.78 -13.44 15.73
CA ALA A 539 7.46 -12.15 15.66
C ALA A 539 8.85 -12.20 16.29
N ASP A 540 9.00 -12.83 17.47
CA ASP A 540 10.29 -13.01 18.16
C ASP A 540 11.29 -13.83 17.34
N LYS A 541 10.79 -14.87 16.66
CA LYS A 541 11.62 -15.84 15.93
C LYS A 541 11.73 -15.57 14.43
N ASN A 542 11.03 -14.56 13.94
CA ASN A 542 10.90 -14.25 12.52
C ASN A 542 10.47 -15.47 11.67
N MET A 543 9.45 -16.18 12.17
CA MET A 543 8.85 -17.37 11.57
C MET A 543 7.42 -17.07 11.11
N ASP A 544 6.91 -17.77 10.09
CA ASP A 544 5.50 -17.65 9.71
C ASP A 544 4.60 -18.21 10.83
N PRO A 545 3.70 -17.41 11.43
CA PRO A 545 2.80 -17.90 12.48
C PRO A 545 1.86 -19.02 11.99
N ALA A 546 1.56 -19.12 10.69
CA ALA A 546 0.80 -20.25 10.16
C ALA A 546 1.60 -21.55 10.21
N VAL A 547 2.93 -21.49 10.04
CA VAL A 547 3.80 -22.66 10.19
C VAL A 547 3.82 -23.11 11.65
N ILE A 548 3.89 -22.18 12.60
CA ILE A 548 3.81 -22.49 14.04
C ILE A 548 2.44 -23.10 14.37
N ALA A 549 1.34 -22.46 13.94
CA ALA A 549 -0.02 -22.95 14.18
C ALA A 549 -0.26 -24.33 13.57
N ALA A 550 0.23 -24.57 12.35
CA ALA A 550 0.14 -25.87 11.68
C ALA A 550 0.95 -26.95 12.38
N THR A 551 2.15 -26.60 12.89
CA THR A 551 2.97 -27.51 13.69
C THR A 551 2.26 -27.86 14.99
N ILE A 552 1.69 -26.89 15.71
CA ILE A 552 0.87 -27.13 16.92
C ILE A 552 -0.35 -28.02 16.62
N SER A 553 -1.03 -27.77 15.50
CA SER A 553 -2.15 -28.62 15.04
C SER A 553 -1.69 -30.05 14.78
N ARG A 554 -0.54 -30.25 14.13
CA ARG A 554 0.00 -31.58 13.83
C ARG A 554 0.49 -32.30 15.09
N GLU A 555 1.16 -31.60 15.98
CA GLU A 555 1.85 -32.18 17.14
C GLU A 555 0.90 -32.54 18.28
N SER A 556 -0.04 -31.65 18.60
CA SER A 556 -0.84 -31.79 19.83
C SER A 556 -2.33 -31.59 19.62
N ARG A 557 -2.79 -31.39 18.38
CA ARG A 557 -4.18 -30.99 18.08
C ARG A 557 -4.58 -29.74 18.87
N ALA A 558 -3.65 -28.79 18.95
CA ALA A 558 -3.73 -27.59 19.80
C ALA A 558 -3.99 -27.92 21.28
N GLY A 559 -3.19 -28.83 21.83
CA GLY A 559 -3.23 -29.25 23.23
C GLY A 559 -4.19 -30.41 23.55
N ASN A 560 -5.13 -30.73 22.65
CA ASN A 560 -6.15 -31.76 22.91
C ASN A 560 -5.60 -33.20 22.96
N ALA A 561 -4.40 -33.44 22.44
CA ALA A 561 -3.74 -34.75 22.51
C ALA A 561 -2.75 -34.87 23.68
N LEU A 562 -2.61 -33.84 24.53
CA LEU A 562 -1.70 -33.85 25.68
C LEU A 562 -2.37 -34.45 26.92
N ASP A 563 -1.57 -35.06 27.77
CA ASP A 563 -1.99 -35.48 29.11
C ASP A 563 -2.15 -34.27 30.07
N THR A 564 -2.59 -34.54 31.29
CA THR A 564 -2.84 -33.49 32.31
C THR A 564 -1.59 -32.72 32.72
N ASN A 565 -0.39 -33.26 32.48
CA ASN A 565 0.89 -32.61 32.75
C ASN A 565 1.47 -31.92 31.51
N GLY A 566 0.73 -31.93 30.39
CA GLY A 566 1.14 -31.33 29.13
C GLY A 566 2.11 -32.18 28.31
N TYR A 567 2.20 -33.49 28.58
CA TYR A 567 3.04 -34.40 27.80
C TYR A 567 2.23 -35.20 26.77
N GLY A 568 2.86 -35.47 25.63
CA GLY A 568 2.43 -36.44 24.62
C GLY A 568 3.56 -37.43 24.33
N ASP A 569 3.44 -38.18 23.24
CA ASP A 569 4.39 -39.23 22.81
C ASP A 569 4.95 -40.08 23.96
N HIS A 570 4.07 -40.79 24.66
CA HIS A 570 4.43 -41.67 25.79
C HIS A 570 5.25 -40.98 26.90
N GLY A 571 5.02 -39.67 27.09
CA GLY A 571 5.67 -38.86 28.11
C GLY A 571 6.98 -38.20 27.66
N ASN A 572 7.34 -38.24 26.37
CA ASN A 572 8.60 -37.67 25.86
C ASN A 572 8.43 -36.28 25.26
N GLY A 573 7.36 -36.05 24.49
CA GLY A 573 7.06 -34.75 23.89
C GLY A 573 6.37 -33.83 24.90
N PHE A 574 6.91 -32.64 25.12
CA PHE A 574 6.34 -31.66 26.04
C PHE A 574 5.63 -30.52 25.31
N GLY A 575 4.44 -30.14 25.79
CA GLY A 575 3.67 -28.96 25.40
C GLY A 575 3.14 -28.92 23.96
N LEU A 576 2.61 -27.76 23.56
CA LEU A 576 1.88 -27.53 22.30
C LEU A 576 2.63 -27.95 21.04
N MET A 577 3.95 -27.70 20.99
CA MET A 577 4.83 -28.09 19.87
C MET A 577 5.61 -29.40 20.11
N GLN A 578 5.30 -30.15 21.17
CA GLN A 578 5.91 -31.46 21.47
C GLN A 578 7.46 -31.49 21.44
N VAL A 579 8.09 -30.59 22.20
CA VAL A 579 9.56 -30.58 22.36
C VAL A 579 10.00 -31.87 23.06
N ASP A 580 10.88 -32.64 22.41
CA ASP A 580 11.34 -33.93 22.93
C ASP A 580 12.37 -33.76 24.05
N LYS A 581 11.98 -34.16 25.27
CA LYS A 581 12.81 -34.03 26.48
C LYS A 581 14.10 -34.85 26.45
N ARG A 582 14.21 -35.83 25.54
CA ARG A 582 15.42 -36.66 25.37
C ARG A 582 16.56 -35.89 24.70
N TYR A 583 16.22 -34.86 23.93
CA TYR A 583 17.18 -34.07 23.15
C TYR A 583 17.26 -32.61 23.61
N HIS A 584 16.22 -32.09 24.26
CA HIS A 584 16.15 -30.72 24.74
C HIS A 584 15.62 -30.67 26.17
N THR A 585 16.07 -29.70 26.97
CA THR A 585 15.45 -29.41 28.27
C THR A 585 14.22 -28.52 28.04
N PRO A 586 12.99 -28.97 28.33
CA PRO A 586 11.80 -28.15 28.08
C PRO A 586 11.78 -26.89 28.96
N VAL A 587 11.32 -25.76 28.41
CA VAL A 587 11.22 -24.48 29.13
C VAL A 587 9.80 -23.93 29.09
N GLY A 588 9.40 -23.21 30.14
CA GLY A 588 8.05 -22.66 30.27
C GLY A 588 7.01 -23.71 30.66
N GLY A 589 5.75 -23.29 30.67
CA GLY A 589 4.60 -24.19 30.82
C GLY A 589 4.22 -24.82 29.48
N PRO A 590 3.51 -25.96 29.47
CA PRO A 590 3.19 -26.70 28.23
C PRO A 590 2.36 -25.91 27.21
N TYR A 591 1.69 -24.84 27.66
CA TYR A 591 0.87 -23.93 26.83
C TYR A 591 1.44 -22.50 26.80
N SER A 592 2.64 -22.26 27.35
CA SER A 592 3.17 -20.91 27.51
C SER A 592 3.87 -20.41 26.25
N THR A 593 4.02 -19.08 26.14
CA THR A 593 4.69 -18.47 24.99
C THR A 593 6.17 -18.87 24.94
N GLU A 594 6.82 -19.05 26.09
CA GLU A 594 8.20 -19.52 26.19
C GLU A 594 8.38 -20.91 25.55
N HIS A 595 7.41 -21.80 25.76
CA HIS A 595 7.42 -23.13 25.13
C HIS A 595 7.28 -23.04 23.61
N ILE A 596 6.37 -22.20 23.11
CA ILE A 596 6.18 -21.99 21.66
C ILE A 596 7.45 -21.38 21.05
N LYS A 597 8.09 -20.42 21.71
CA LYS A 597 9.38 -19.84 21.29
C LYS A 597 10.49 -20.90 21.25
N GLN A 598 10.54 -21.82 22.22
CA GLN A 598 11.50 -22.94 22.21
C GLN A 598 11.27 -23.88 21.03
N GLY A 599 10.03 -24.37 20.85
CA GLY A 599 9.69 -25.26 19.74
C GLY A 599 9.99 -24.63 18.38
N THR A 600 9.68 -23.34 18.23
CA THR A 600 9.96 -22.58 17.00
C THR A 600 11.46 -22.43 16.75
N GLN A 601 12.26 -22.22 17.79
CA GLN A 601 13.73 -22.16 17.65
C GLN A 601 14.30 -23.50 17.16
N ILE A 602 13.82 -24.63 17.68
CA ILE A 602 14.26 -25.97 17.24
C ILE A 602 13.92 -26.19 15.75
N LEU A 603 12.74 -25.74 15.31
CA LEU A 603 12.36 -25.76 13.89
C LEU A 603 13.31 -24.92 13.03
N ILE A 604 13.65 -23.70 13.47
CA ILE A 604 14.60 -22.82 12.79
C ILE A 604 15.97 -23.47 12.66
N ASP A 605 16.50 -24.02 13.75
CA ASP A 605 17.81 -24.68 13.76
C ASP A 605 17.84 -25.86 12.78
N THR A 606 16.70 -26.56 12.66
CA THR A 606 16.53 -27.65 11.70
C THR A 606 16.48 -27.16 10.25
N ILE A 607 15.74 -26.07 9.96
CA ILE A 607 15.71 -25.45 8.63
C ILE A 607 17.12 -25.02 8.20
N ASN A 608 17.86 -24.38 9.09
CA ASN A 608 19.24 -23.95 8.84
C ASN A 608 20.16 -25.16 8.58
N CYS A 609 20.00 -26.24 9.34
CA CYS A 609 20.75 -27.48 9.11
C CYS A 609 20.48 -28.07 7.72
N VAL A 610 19.21 -28.11 7.28
CA VAL A 610 18.83 -28.60 5.95
C VAL A 610 19.40 -27.70 4.86
N LYS A 611 19.28 -26.37 5.00
CA LYS A 611 19.83 -25.41 4.03
C LYS A 611 21.35 -25.53 3.89
N ASN A 612 22.06 -25.80 4.98
CA ASN A 612 23.51 -26.03 4.95
C ASN A 612 23.90 -27.33 4.25
N ARG A 613 23.08 -28.39 4.37
CA ARG A 613 23.31 -29.68 3.68
C ARG A 613 22.94 -29.66 2.20
N HIS A 614 21.98 -28.81 1.84
CA HIS A 614 21.44 -28.67 0.49
C HIS A 614 21.51 -27.20 0.06
N SER A 615 22.73 -26.69 -0.12
CA SER A 615 22.96 -25.25 -0.35
C SER A 615 22.30 -24.72 -1.63
N ASP A 616 22.10 -25.60 -2.61
CA ASP A 616 21.45 -25.37 -3.91
C ASP A 616 19.91 -25.27 -3.83
N TRP A 617 19.29 -25.75 -2.75
CA TRP A 617 17.83 -25.68 -2.58
C TRP A 617 17.35 -24.25 -2.37
N THR A 618 16.14 -23.93 -2.84
CA THR A 618 15.52 -22.62 -2.54
C THR A 618 15.17 -22.50 -1.04
N ALA A 619 14.81 -21.30 -0.59
CA ALA A 619 14.33 -21.10 0.77
C ALA A 619 13.06 -21.93 1.06
N GLU A 620 12.14 -21.99 0.11
CA GLU A 620 10.91 -22.80 0.17
C GLU A 620 11.22 -24.29 0.32
N MET A 621 12.20 -24.79 -0.44
CA MET A 621 12.61 -26.18 -0.35
C MET A 621 13.26 -26.50 1.00
N ALA A 622 14.10 -25.59 1.50
CA ALA A 622 14.73 -25.70 2.81
C ALA A 622 13.70 -25.61 3.96
N LEU A 623 12.67 -24.77 3.84
CA LEU A 623 11.55 -24.70 4.77
C LEU A 623 10.83 -26.05 4.89
N LYS A 624 10.43 -26.61 3.74
CA LYS A 624 9.75 -27.91 3.69
C LYS A 624 10.61 -29.01 4.29
N GLY A 625 11.90 -29.02 3.93
CA GLY A 625 12.87 -29.96 4.49
C GLY A 625 13.06 -29.78 6.00
N GLY A 626 13.12 -28.55 6.49
CA GLY A 626 13.24 -28.25 7.92
C GLY A 626 12.02 -28.69 8.74
N ILE A 627 10.81 -28.47 8.22
CA ILE A 627 9.57 -29.02 8.81
C ILE A 627 9.63 -30.56 8.86
N SER A 628 10.11 -31.20 7.79
CA SER A 628 10.28 -32.67 7.77
C SER A 628 11.31 -33.13 8.81
N GLY A 629 12.42 -32.40 8.91
CA GLY A 629 13.48 -32.66 9.87
C GLY A 629 13.09 -32.36 11.32
N TYR A 630 12.06 -31.55 11.57
CA TYR A 630 11.58 -31.31 12.94
C TYR A 630 11.09 -32.61 13.57
N ASN A 631 10.46 -33.47 12.76
CA ASN A 631 9.97 -34.77 13.17
C ASN A 631 11.05 -35.87 13.13
N ALA A 632 11.86 -35.94 12.07
CA ALA A 632 12.77 -37.08 11.84
C ALA A 632 14.27 -36.72 11.94
N GLY A 633 14.59 -35.49 12.31
CA GLY A 633 15.94 -34.94 12.32
C GLY A 633 16.44 -34.52 10.94
N CYS A 634 17.31 -33.50 10.93
CA CYS A 634 17.99 -33.00 9.72
C CYS A 634 18.78 -34.08 8.96
N GLY A 635 19.20 -35.17 9.63
CA GLY A 635 19.87 -36.32 8.99
C GLY A 635 18.97 -37.14 8.07
N ASN A 636 17.66 -37.11 8.27
CA ASN A 636 16.71 -37.87 7.45
C ASN A 636 16.43 -37.19 6.09
N VAL A 637 16.64 -35.88 6.00
CA VAL A 637 16.31 -35.07 4.81
C VAL A 637 17.43 -35.20 3.77
N GLN A 638 17.36 -36.25 2.95
CA GLN A 638 18.40 -36.59 1.97
C GLN A 638 18.09 -36.06 0.56
N THR A 639 16.82 -36.02 0.15
CA THR A 639 16.38 -35.53 -1.16
C THR A 639 15.07 -34.77 -1.03
N TYR A 640 14.76 -33.88 -1.99
CA TYR A 640 13.53 -33.11 -1.94
C TYR A 640 12.28 -34.00 -2.05
N ALA A 641 12.26 -34.90 -3.03
CA ALA A 641 11.14 -35.82 -3.24
C ALA A 641 10.98 -36.84 -2.09
N GLY A 642 12.07 -37.27 -1.46
CA GLY A 642 12.07 -38.32 -0.43
C GLY A 642 12.08 -37.83 1.02
N MET A 643 11.98 -36.52 1.30
CA MET A 643 12.22 -35.97 2.64
C MET A 643 11.31 -36.50 3.75
N ASN A 644 10.07 -36.87 3.40
CA ASN A 644 9.07 -37.39 4.33
C ASN A 644 9.15 -38.92 4.50
N VAL A 645 10.00 -39.62 3.75
CA VAL A 645 10.21 -41.06 3.97
C VAL A 645 10.87 -41.22 5.34
N GLY A 646 10.20 -41.92 6.26
CA GLY A 646 10.66 -42.11 7.63
C GLY A 646 10.11 -41.11 8.66
N THR A 647 9.36 -40.07 8.25
CA THR A 647 8.62 -39.23 9.20
C THR A 647 7.35 -39.95 9.68
N THR A 648 6.79 -39.51 10.81
CA THR A 648 5.51 -40.02 11.32
C THR A 648 4.43 -39.91 10.23
N GLY A 649 3.80 -41.02 9.86
CA GLY A 649 2.79 -41.06 8.79
C GLY A 649 3.37 -40.99 7.36
N GLY A 650 4.68 -40.82 7.19
CA GLY A 650 5.33 -40.67 5.88
C GLY A 650 4.94 -39.39 5.12
N ASP A 651 4.38 -38.40 5.83
CA ASP A 651 3.73 -37.23 5.24
C ASP A 651 3.98 -35.92 5.98
N TYR A 652 4.80 -35.92 7.04
CA TYR A 652 4.79 -34.88 8.07
C TYR A 652 4.88 -33.46 7.49
N ALA A 653 5.88 -33.15 6.67
CA ALA A 653 6.01 -31.83 6.07
C ALA A 653 4.92 -31.52 5.04
N ASN A 654 4.47 -32.51 4.25
CA ASN A 654 3.39 -32.30 3.29
C ASN A 654 2.10 -31.91 4.02
N ASP A 655 1.72 -32.64 5.06
CA ASP A 655 0.55 -32.31 5.86
C ASP A 655 0.68 -30.93 6.54
N VAL A 656 1.78 -30.67 7.24
CA VAL A 656 2.01 -29.39 7.94
C VAL A 656 1.97 -28.21 6.98
N VAL A 657 2.59 -28.30 5.79
CA VAL A 657 2.53 -27.25 4.77
C VAL A 657 1.09 -27.00 4.31
N ALA A 658 0.33 -28.06 4.03
CA ALA A 658 -1.06 -27.93 3.59
C ALA A 658 -1.98 -27.33 4.67
N ARG A 659 -1.74 -27.66 5.95
CA ARG A 659 -2.41 -27.02 7.10
C ARG A 659 -2.04 -25.55 7.19
N ALA A 660 -0.75 -25.22 7.10
CA ALA A 660 -0.25 -23.85 7.20
C ALA A 660 -0.84 -22.97 6.10
N GLN A 661 -0.82 -23.43 4.84
CA GLN A 661 -1.40 -22.70 3.70
C GLN A 661 -2.88 -22.36 3.91
N TRP A 662 -3.65 -23.25 4.55
CA TRP A 662 -5.05 -22.97 4.87
C TRP A 662 -5.21 -22.04 6.06
N LEU A 663 -4.43 -22.24 7.13
CA LEU A 663 -4.45 -21.40 8.34
C LEU A 663 -4.02 -19.95 8.06
N ARG A 664 -3.20 -19.71 7.02
CA ARG A 664 -2.90 -18.37 6.50
C ARG A 664 -4.18 -17.59 6.20
N GLY A 665 -5.12 -18.20 5.47
CA GLY A 665 -6.43 -17.61 5.16
C GLY A 665 -7.43 -17.60 6.32
N GLN A 666 -7.04 -18.08 7.51
CA GLN A 666 -7.85 -18.01 8.74
C GLN A 666 -7.27 -17.00 9.74
N GLY A 667 -6.39 -16.10 9.27
CA GLY A 667 -5.82 -15.02 10.05
C GLY A 667 -4.57 -15.38 10.85
N PHE A 668 -3.93 -16.54 10.61
CA PHE A 668 -2.58 -16.81 11.14
C PHE A 668 -1.56 -16.34 10.11
N GLY A 669 -0.96 -15.16 10.30
CA GLY A 669 0.11 -14.67 9.41
C GLY A 669 -0.29 -13.57 8.43
N GLU A 670 -1.55 -13.15 8.50
CA GLU A 670 -1.92 -11.75 8.33
C GLU A 670 -1.47 -11.01 9.59
N GLY A 671 -0.19 -10.64 9.68
CA GLY A 671 0.35 -9.95 10.86
C GLY A 671 -0.57 -8.80 11.21
N THR A 672 -1.10 -8.78 12.45
CA THR A 672 -2.15 -7.88 12.97
C THR A 672 -2.49 -6.76 12.01
N SER A 673 -3.24 -7.12 10.97
CA SER A 673 -3.64 -6.16 9.97
C SER A 673 -4.58 -5.21 10.67
N GLY A 674 -4.42 -3.92 10.42
CA GLY A 674 -5.39 -2.91 10.84
C GLY A 674 -6.78 -3.48 10.61
N SER A 675 -7.52 -3.61 11.70
CA SER A 675 -8.87 -4.14 11.79
C SER A 675 -9.64 -3.93 10.50
N THR A 676 -10.01 -5.01 9.82
CA THR A 676 -11.11 -4.95 8.86
C THR A 676 -12.34 -4.48 9.61
N CYS A 677 -13.14 -3.60 9.03
CA CYS A 677 -14.37 -3.16 9.67
C CYS A 677 -15.30 -4.37 9.88
N THR A 678 -15.56 -4.72 11.13
CA THR A 678 -16.50 -5.79 11.50
C THR A 678 -17.89 -5.25 11.84
N VAL A 679 -18.09 -3.93 11.77
CA VAL A 679 -19.41 -3.30 11.83
C VAL A 679 -20.08 -3.45 10.47
N ARG A 680 -21.20 -4.18 10.43
CA ARG A 680 -21.88 -4.55 9.19
C ARG A 680 -23.36 -4.22 9.24
N PRO A 681 -24.01 -4.01 8.08
CA PRO A 681 -25.46 -3.92 8.00
C PRO A 681 -26.12 -5.13 8.67
N TYR A 682 -27.21 -4.86 9.39
CA TYR A 682 -28.03 -5.89 10.02
C TYR A 682 -29.50 -5.63 9.70
N SER A 683 -30.26 -6.72 9.52
CA SER A 683 -31.71 -6.64 9.36
C SER A 683 -32.36 -7.93 9.82
N ASN A 684 -33.56 -7.83 10.37
CA ASN A 684 -34.41 -8.96 10.70
C ASN A 684 -35.89 -8.52 10.72
N THR A 685 -36.81 -9.47 10.72
CA THR A 685 -38.25 -9.26 10.48
C THR A 685 -38.96 -8.36 11.50
N ARG A 686 -38.41 -8.19 12.71
CA ARG A 686 -39.00 -7.35 13.76
C ARG A 686 -38.37 -5.98 13.90
N PHE A 687 -37.36 -5.63 13.09
CA PHE A 687 -36.76 -4.30 13.11
C PHE A 687 -37.37 -3.39 12.04
N VAL A 688 -37.59 -2.13 12.41
CA VAL A 688 -38.05 -1.03 11.55
C VAL A 688 -37.36 0.27 11.99
N GLY A 689 -37.50 1.35 11.22
CA GLY A 689 -36.87 2.64 11.53
C GLY A 689 -35.60 2.85 10.73
N ASP A 690 -34.59 3.43 11.36
CA ASP A 690 -33.31 3.76 10.72
C ASP A 690 -32.52 2.50 10.32
N PRO A 691 -31.59 2.59 9.36
CA PRO A 691 -30.69 1.49 9.02
C PRO A 691 -29.93 0.99 10.26
N ILE A 692 -29.48 -0.26 10.25
CA ILE A 692 -28.80 -0.84 11.42
C ILE A 692 -27.41 -1.28 11.02
N HIS A 693 -26.41 -0.81 11.76
CA HIS A 693 -25.05 -1.33 11.67
C HIS A 693 -24.57 -1.74 13.05
N VAL A 694 -24.10 -2.97 13.16
CA VAL A 694 -23.60 -3.55 14.41
C VAL A 694 -22.35 -4.38 14.15
N GLU A 695 -21.52 -4.53 15.16
CA GLU A 695 -20.31 -5.36 15.13
C GLU A 695 -20.67 -6.85 15.02
N ASP A 696 -19.82 -7.65 14.40
CA ASP A 696 -20.05 -9.09 14.18
C ASP A 696 -20.38 -9.84 15.48
N GLY A 697 -19.69 -9.52 16.58
CA GLY A 697 -19.90 -10.06 17.91
C GLY A 697 -21.20 -9.63 18.61
N PHE A 698 -21.90 -8.60 18.10
CA PHE A 698 -23.20 -8.18 18.63
C PHE A 698 -24.40 -8.75 17.85
N ARG A 699 -24.17 -9.46 16.73
CA ARG A 699 -25.26 -9.97 15.88
C ARG A 699 -26.15 -10.99 16.59
N ASP A 700 -25.58 -11.88 17.40
CA ASP A 700 -26.35 -12.86 18.19
C ASP A 700 -27.29 -12.16 19.18
N SER A 701 -26.83 -11.06 19.80
CA SER A 701 -27.65 -10.20 20.66
C SER A 701 -28.83 -9.59 19.89
N MET A 702 -28.60 -9.17 18.65
CA MET A 702 -29.66 -8.64 17.78
C MET A 702 -30.70 -9.70 17.38
N ASP A 703 -30.30 -10.96 17.22
CA ASP A 703 -31.22 -12.08 16.99
C ASP A 703 -32.04 -12.43 18.24
N LEU A 704 -31.45 -12.32 19.44
CA LEU A 704 -32.16 -12.44 20.71
C LEU A 704 -33.20 -11.33 20.87
N ILE A 705 -32.86 -10.09 20.53
CA ILE A 705 -33.79 -8.94 20.52
C ILE A 705 -34.95 -9.19 19.54
N ASN A 706 -34.66 -9.63 18.31
CA ASN A 706 -35.69 -9.99 17.33
C ASN A 706 -36.63 -11.08 17.85
N THR A 707 -36.07 -12.10 18.51
CA THR A 707 -36.83 -13.20 19.11
C THR A 707 -37.73 -12.71 20.25
N ALA A 708 -37.24 -11.81 21.11
CA ALA A 708 -38.02 -11.18 22.17
C ALA A 708 -39.21 -10.38 21.58
N ALA A 709 -38.94 -9.57 20.56
CA ALA A 709 -39.97 -8.77 19.87
C ALA A 709 -41.04 -9.66 19.24
N ALA A 710 -40.65 -10.75 18.58
CA ALA A 710 -41.58 -11.70 17.98
C ALA A 710 -42.48 -12.36 19.04
N LYS A 711 -41.91 -12.76 20.19
CA LYS A 711 -42.67 -13.39 21.29
C LYS A 711 -43.66 -12.44 21.97
N CYS A 712 -43.44 -11.14 21.90
CA CYS A 712 -44.32 -10.11 22.46
C CYS A 712 -45.17 -9.41 21.38
N ASN A 713 -45.13 -9.89 20.14
CA ASN A 713 -45.85 -9.31 19.00
C ASN A 713 -45.59 -7.80 18.76
N VAL A 714 -44.38 -7.33 19.04
CA VAL A 714 -43.98 -5.94 18.78
C VAL A 714 -42.97 -5.86 17.64
N LYS A 715 -42.73 -4.64 17.15
CA LYS A 715 -41.56 -4.31 16.34
C LYS A 715 -40.64 -3.37 17.10
N VAL A 716 -39.34 -3.44 16.82
CA VAL A 716 -38.31 -2.58 17.40
C VAL A 716 -38.01 -1.47 16.40
N TYR A 717 -38.41 -0.24 16.75
CA TYR A 717 -38.16 0.94 15.93
C TYR A 717 -36.80 1.52 16.31
N ILE A 718 -35.78 1.30 15.47
CA ILE A 718 -34.40 1.76 15.71
C ILE A 718 -34.29 3.25 15.42
N THR A 719 -33.55 3.93 16.29
CA THR A 719 -33.12 5.32 16.09
C THR A 719 -31.60 5.45 15.99
N HIS A 720 -30.84 4.61 16.72
CA HIS A 720 -29.37 4.55 16.62
C HIS A 720 -28.84 3.15 16.89
N SER A 721 -27.69 2.82 16.30
CA SER A 721 -26.98 1.53 16.39
C SER A 721 -25.45 1.65 16.26
N TRP A 722 -24.94 2.68 15.55
CA TRP A 722 -23.50 2.90 15.36
C TRP A 722 -23.15 4.39 15.42
N ARG A 723 -22.18 4.73 16.29
CA ARG A 723 -21.75 6.13 16.52
C ARG A 723 -20.26 6.32 16.30
N LYS A 724 -19.88 7.54 15.92
CA LYS A 724 -18.50 7.99 15.81
C LYS A 724 -18.07 8.78 17.04
N VAL A 725 -16.85 8.56 17.50
CA VAL A 725 -16.28 9.32 18.63
C VAL A 725 -16.07 10.78 18.21
N GLY A 726 -16.62 11.72 18.99
CA GLY A 726 -16.46 13.16 18.76
C GLY A 726 -17.50 13.81 17.83
N GLU A 727 -18.34 13.02 17.16
CA GLU A 727 -19.42 13.54 16.31
C GLU A 727 -20.68 13.91 17.13
N ILE A 728 -21.36 14.99 16.74
CA ILE A 728 -22.59 15.47 17.41
C ILE A 728 -23.80 14.73 16.83
N ILE A 729 -24.59 14.08 17.69
CA ILE A 729 -25.80 13.37 17.29
C ILE A 729 -26.93 14.37 17.03
N PRO A 730 -27.54 14.41 15.83
CA PRO A 730 -28.73 15.23 15.58
C PRO A 730 -29.90 14.82 16.48
N GLY A 731 -30.39 15.73 17.32
CA GLY A 731 -31.57 15.51 18.17
C GLY A 731 -31.30 14.95 19.57
N ALA A 732 -30.04 14.81 19.99
CA ALA A 732 -29.72 14.38 21.36
C ALA A 732 -30.11 15.44 22.41
N ILE A 733 -30.92 15.04 23.39
CA ILE A 733 -31.39 15.90 24.50
C ILE A 733 -30.37 15.91 25.66
N VAL A 734 -29.49 14.90 25.72
CA VAL A 734 -28.49 14.72 26.80
C VAL A 734 -27.08 14.61 26.22
N THR A 735 -26.09 15.12 26.97
CA THR A 735 -24.67 15.04 26.61
C THR A 735 -24.25 13.56 26.48
N PRO A 736 -23.69 13.13 25.34
CA PRO A 736 -23.28 11.75 25.14
C PRO A 736 -22.23 11.30 26.18
N SER A 737 -22.37 10.06 26.67
CA SER A 737 -21.39 9.44 27.55
C SER A 737 -20.03 9.31 26.85
N SER A 738 -18.94 9.57 27.58
CA SER A 738 -17.57 9.37 27.08
C SER A 738 -17.23 7.89 26.82
N ARG A 739 -18.07 6.93 27.25
CA ARG A 739 -17.82 5.49 27.10
C ARG A 739 -19.09 4.70 26.73
N SER A 740 -19.58 4.89 25.51
CA SER A 740 -20.81 4.26 24.99
C SER A 740 -20.54 3.01 24.16
N ASN A 741 -21.32 1.94 24.37
CA ASN A 741 -21.26 0.72 23.55
C ASN A 741 -21.65 0.96 22.07
N HIS A 742 -22.28 2.09 21.75
CA HIS A 742 -22.50 2.52 20.36
C HIS A 742 -21.21 2.80 19.58
N PHE A 743 -20.10 3.13 20.27
CA PHE A 743 -18.79 3.38 19.62
C PHE A 743 -18.10 2.09 19.16
N VAL A 744 -18.59 0.94 19.60
CA VAL A 744 -18.08 -0.36 19.20
C VAL A 744 -19.12 -1.19 18.46
N GLY A 745 -20.34 -0.67 18.24
CA GLY A 745 -21.41 -1.38 17.53
C GLY A 745 -22.10 -2.46 18.37
N HIS A 746 -22.06 -2.33 19.71
CA HIS A 746 -22.66 -3.26 20.68
C HIS A 746 -23.87 -2.67 21.43
N ALA A 747 -24.57 -1.73 20.81
CA ALA A 747 -25.75 -1.11 21.41
C ALA A 747 -26.78 -0.68 20.36
N ILE A 748 -28.02 -0.51 20.81
CA ILE A 748 -29.07 0.16 20.05
C ILE A 748 -29.84 1.14 20.93
N ASP A 749 -30.33 2.22 20.31
CA ASP A 749 -31.39 3.06 20.84
C ASP A 749 -32.66 2.82 20.03
N MET A 750 -33.78 2.68 20.73
CA MET A 750 -35.02 2.23 20.12
C MET A 750 -36.29 2.75 20.81
N ASN A 751 -37.39 2.71 20.06
CA ASN A 751 -38.75 2.72 20.61
C ASN A 751 -39.42 1.37 20.31
N VAL A 752 -40.43 1.00 21.10
CA VAL A 752 -41.22 -0.21 20.82
C VAL A 752 -42.45 0.17 20.00
N GLN A 753 -42.62 -0.41 18.82
CA GLN A 753 -43.82 -0.25 18.01
C GLN A 753 -44.83 -1.37 18.34
N ARG A 754 -46.00 -0.94 18.81
CA ARG A 754 -47.13 -1.81 19.15
C ARG A 754 -47.75 -2.47 17.91
N PRO A 755 -48.58 -3.52 18.07
CA PRO A 755 -49.32 -4.14 16.96
C PRO A 755 -50.17 -3.17 16.14
N ASP A 756 -50.70 -2.12 16.79
CA ASP A 756 -51.51 -1.06 16.14
C ASP A 756 -50.67 -0.01 15.39
N GLY A 757 -49.34 -0.14 15.40
CA GLY A 757 -48.40 0.76 14.75
C GLY A 757 -47.96 1.95 15.59
N THR A 758 -48.56 2.19 16.75
CA THR A 758 -48.18 3.29 17.64
C THR A 758 -46.86 3.02 18.36
N LEU A 759 -46.11 4.08 18.67
CA LEU A 759 -44.81 3.97 19.35
C LEU A 759 -44.96 4.13 20.88
N CYS A 760 -44.34 3.23 21.63
CA CYS A 760 -43.98 3.40 23.03
C CYS A 760 -42.57 4.00 23.07
N ASN A 761 -42.52 5.33 23.24
CA ASN A 761 -41.28 6.11 23.28
C ASN A 761 -40.65 6.15 24.68
N SER A 762 -39.57 6.91 24.86
CA SER A 762 -38.83 7.03 26.13
C SER A 762 -39.72 7.24 27.37
N SER A 763 -40.73 8.11 27.29
CA SER A 763 -41.67 8.37 28.39
C SER A 763 -42.53 7.15 28.71
N CYS A 764 -43.02 6.46 27.69
CA CYS A 764 -43.79 5.22 27.84
C CYS A 764 -42.94 4.07 28.40
N LEU A 765 -41.75 3.87 27.84
CA LEU A 765 -40.79 2.85 28.27
C LEU A 765 -40.36 3.06 29.73
N ARG A 766 -40.17 4.32 30.15
CA ARG A 766 -39.91 4.67 31.55
C ARG A 766 -41.09 4.37 32.46
N GLY A 767 -42.32 4.60 31.99
CA GLY A 767 -43.54 4.41 32.76
C GLY A 767 -43.89 2.95 33.05
N GLN A 768 -43.41 2.00 32.22
CA GLN A 768 -43.64 0.55 32.33
C GLN A 768 -45.12 0.12 32.46
N SER A 769 -46.06 0.99 32.11
CA SER A 769 -47.50 0.70 32.13
C SER A 769 -48.00 -0.03 30.89
N ASP A 770 -47.18 -0.11 29.85
CA ASP A 770 -47.49 -0.73 28.57
C ASP A 770 -47.19 -2.23 28.59
N SER A 771 -48.20 -3.07 28.40
CA SER A 771 -48.04 -4.53 28.51
C SER A 771 -47.11 -5.13 27.45
N ASP A 772 -47.12 -4.58 26.24
CA ASP A 772 -46.35 -5.11 25.11
C ASP A 772 -44.87 -4.73 25.25
N ALA A 773 -44.61 -3.47 25.60
CA ALA A 773 -43.25 -3.00 25.88
C ALA A 773 -42.66 -3.69 27.11
N THR A 774 -43.43 -3.86 28.19
CA THR A 774 -42.96 -4.55 29.40
C THR A 774 -42.70 -6.04 29.13
N CYS A 775 -43.51 -6.71 28.31
CA CYS A 775 -43.21 -8.06 27.83
C CYS A 775 -41.86 -8.11 27.10
N PHE A 776 -41.65 -7.20 26.15
CA PHE A 776 -40.45 -7.16 25.32
C PHE A 776 -39.19 -6.91 26.16
N ILE A 777 -39.19 -5.87 26.99
CA ILE A 777 -38.06 -5.54 27.86
C ILE A 777 -37.73 -6.69 28.82
N GLY A 778 -38.75 -7.30 29.45
CA GLY A 778 -38.53 -8.43 30.33
C GLY A 778 -37.86 -9.62 29.63
N LYS A 779 -38.19 -9.87 28.36
CA LYS A 779 -37.56 -10.94 27.56
C LYS A 779 -36.14 -10.59 27.10
N VAL A 780 -35.87 -9.33 26.75
CA VAL A 780 -34.51 -8.86 26.44
C VAL A 780 -33.60 -9.05 27.65
N GLN A 781 -34.07 -8.64 28.84
CA GLN A 781 -33.31 -8.82 30.08
C GLN A 781 -33.11 -10.30 30.44
N ALA A 782 -34.14 -11.14 30.26
CA ALA A 782 -34.03 -12.58 30.48
C ALA A 782 -33.07 -13.27 29.50
N ALA A 783 -32.80 -12.67 28.34
CA ALA A 783 -31.81 -13.15 27.37
C ALA A 783 -30.37 -12.72 27.69
N GLY A 784 -30.14 -12.02 28.81
CA GLY A 784 -28.82 -11.59 29.26
C GLY A 784 -28.40 -10.19 28.80
N LEU A 785 -29.25 -9.48 28.06
CA LEU A 785 -28.99 -8.11 27.62
C LEU A 785 -29.42 -7.09 28.68
N THR A 786 -28.84 -5.91 28.60
CA THR A 786 -29.14 -4.82 29.52
C THR A 786 -30.07 -3.81 28.88
N TRP A 787 -31.02 -3.34 29.66
CA TRP A 787 -31.91 -2.25 29.29
C TRP A 787 -31.58 -1.00 30.11
N GLY A 788 -31.39 0.15 29.48
CA GLY A 788 -30.93 1.37 30.16
C GLY A 788 -31.94 1.97 31.14
N GLY A 789 -33.20 1.51 31.13
CA GLY A 789 -34.21 1.92 32.12
C GLY A 789 -33.91 1.51 33.56
N VAL A 790 -33.02 0.53 33.78
CA VAL A 790 -32.59 0.10 35.13
C VAL A 790 -31.32 0.78 35.64
N TRP A 791 -30.76 1.72 34.89
CA TRP A 791 -29.55 2.45 35.30
C TRP A 791 -29.85 3.54 36.33
N SER A 792 -28.81 3.98 37.06
CA SER A 792 -28.93 5.07 38.04
C SER A 792 -29.39 6.38 37.40
N THR A 793 -28.98 6.62 36.15
CA THR A 793 -29.54 7.65 35.28
C THR A 793 -30.30 6.92 34.16
N PRO A 794 -31.64 6.84 34.23
CA PRO A 794 -32.40 5.97 33.34
C PRO A 794 -32.36 6.44 31.88
N ASP A 795 -31.90 5.54 31.01
CA ASP A 795 -31.96 5.68 29.54
C ASP A 795 -32.87 4.59 28.95
N PRO A 796 -34.21 4.77 29.02
CA PRO A 796 -35.17 3.71 28.75
C PRO A 796 -35.25 3.30 27.27
N VAL A 797 -34.57 4.00 26.35
CA VAL A 797 -34.52 3.64 24.93
C VAL A 797 -33.32 2.76 24.59
N HIS A 798 -32.39 2.57 25.53
CA HIS A 798 -31.11 1.91 25.27
C HIS A 798 -31.12 0.41 25.57
N ILE A 799 -30.49 -0.38 24.70
CA ILE A 799 -30.17 -1.81 24.94
C ILE A 799 -28.71 -2.08 24.54
N ASP A 800 -27.97 -2.80 25.39
CA ASP A 800 -26.60 -3.26 25.12
C ASP A 800 -26.26 -4.61 25.79
N ASP A 801 -25.05 -5.13 25.53
CA ASP A 801 -24.49 -6.34 26.15
C ASP A 801 -23.45 -6.06 27.25
N ARG A 802 -23.29 -4.78 27.63
CA ARG A 802 -22.28 -4.29 28.59
C ARG A 802 -20.81 -4.55 28.22
N LEU A 803 -20.45 -4.65 26.94
CA LEU A 803 -19.04 -4.81 26.52
C LEU A 803 -18.11 -3.76 27.15
N ASN A 804 -18.58 -2.50 27.30
CA ASN A 804 -17.89 -1.40 27.99
C ASN A 804 -17.48 -1.66 29.45
N LEU A 805 -17.91 -2.73 30.09
CA LEU A 805 -17.39 -3.13 31.41
C LEU A 805 -16.04 -3.84 31.32
N ASN A 806 -15.72 -4.48 30.19
CA ASN A 806 -14.39 -5.01 29.92
C ASN A 806 -13.53 -3.93 29.26
N THR A 807 -12.89 -3.09 30.08
CA THR A 807 -12.20 -1.88 29.62
C THR A 807 -11.06 -2.15 28.64
N ALA A 808 -10.35 -3.28 28.78
CA ALA A 808 -9.27 -3.65 27.89
C ALA A 808 -9.80 -3.96 26.48
N VAL A 809 -10.78 -4.86 26.38
CA VAL A 809 -11.40 -5.25 25.11
C VAL A 809 -12.12 -4.06 24.48
N TYR A 810 -12.90 -3.31 25.28
CA TYR A 810 -13.64 -2.15 24.80
C TYR A 810 -12.71 -1.07 24.20
N ASN A 811 -11.62 -0.70 24.88
CA ASN A 811 -10.71 0.33 24.36
C ASN A 811 -10.05 -0.13 23.04
N THR A 812 -9.62 -1.39 22.97
CA THR A 812 -9.08 -1.97 21.73
C THR A 812 -10.12 -1.97 20.60
N MET A 813 -11.37 -2.27 20.90
CA MET A 813 -12.46 -2.24 19.91
C MET A 813 -12.81 -0.81 19.49
N VAL A 814 -12.79 0.17 20.38
CA VAL A 814 -12.97 1.59 20.01
C VAL A 814 -11.85 2.02 19.06
N ASP A 815 -10.59 1.81 19.43
CA ASP A 815 -9.44 2.24 18.62
C ASP A 815 -9.42 1.58 17.23
N SER A 816 -9.79 0.30 17.18
CA SER A 816 -9.82 -0.47 15.94
C SER A 816 -11.03 -0.13 15.07
N LEU A 817 -12.26 -0.19 15.60
CA LEU A 817 -13.48 0.00 14.82
C LEU A 817 -13.69 1.45 14.41
N GLN A 818 -13.35 2.43 15.26
CA GLN A 818 -13.47 3.85 14.90
C GLN A 818 -12.48 4.26 13.79
N LYS A 819 -11.39 3.50 13.61
CA LYS A 819 -10.46 3.65 12.48
C LYS A 819 -10.90 2.84 11.26
N ALA A 820 -11.32 1.60 11.46
CA ALA A 820 -11.67 0.66 10.40
C ALA A 820 -13.00 0.96 9.71
N CYS A 821 -13.99 1.39 10.49
CA CYS A 821 -15.39 1.54 10.09
C CYS A 821 -15.78 2.98 9.79
N GLN A 822 -14.83 3.86 9.47
CA GLN A 822 -15.12 5.27 9.18
C GLN A 822 -16.06 5.46 7.98
N HIS A 823 -16.04 4.52 7.04
CA HIS A 823 -16.92 4.49 5.87
C HIS A 823 -18.36 4.07 6.19
N ILE A 824 -18.61 3.47 7.36
CA ILE A 824 -19.96 3.13 7.80
C ILE A 824 -20.66 4.42 8.26
N PRO A 825 -21.82 4.78 7.68
CA PRO A 825 -22.58 5.95 8.14
C PRO A 825 -23.01 5.75 9.59
N MET A 826 -23.13 6.85 10.34
CA MET A 826 -23.78 6.77 11.66
C MET A 826 -25.23 6.36 11.46
N THR A 827 -25.67 5.38 12.23
CA THR A 827 -27.01 4.80 12.15
C THR A 827 -27.51 4.40 13.52
#